data_AF-A0A3A5VPS8-F1
#
_entry.id   AF-A0A3A5VPS8-F1
#
_cell.length_a   1.000
_cell.length_b   1.000
_cell.length_c   1.000
_cell.angle_alpha   90.00
_cell.angle_beta   90.00
_cell.angle_gamma   90.00
#
_symmetry.space_group_name_H-M   'P 1'
#
loop_
_entity.id
_entity.type
_entity.pdbx_description
1 polymer ?
#
loop_
_entity_poly.entity_id
_entity_poly.type
_entity_poly.pdbx_seq_one_letter_code
_entity_poly.pdbx_strand_id
1 'polypeptide(L)'
;MEMSLELLGLQNHLRDEGLLGQNAVKYGGPDEILLCSSGPYSHLAQFSILCGPPKWRVKIVQPKDIVIPNSHSPLNGDIQVNPNKKKFTAIVEEWKHGCWYHSTSIFAQSIDEMLNKLRTFTPDALFENKSDSSLPQRPFWAGALSYDMVQWTQPINLQHPPDEEELLTVLWLIEKMVVQDRKTEKMTVHSLIDDSWSAKILGYVNKNHPLPELGEPAFTQDSSSMTDTQHERIIEDIRESIRAGQMYQVNVGRWWDGELNEHPRRIFQRLTISNPAPFSAYIDAPDLNISIVCSSPESLLKCDEENVFTSPIKGTRPRGTTDAEELLLRNEMVEDEKERSEHRMLVDLMRNDIAHVSKVGSIAIKRFDVEAYAQVQHLVSHLSGKFDDKMNGIDAIQNVFPGGSITGCPRTVVCAAIDEVERRPRSFWTGSLGWVDVHSGSCALNIMIRTLIAKKTRYGWSGSIAAGGGITIGSIPRAEVNEAKWKAAALRRACGWIENSDSALPTRKLTNHPLEIEEAPITSAHGSVQFVDESIPTINGILLIDNLDSFTLNIAHAVAGLGHDVSILKARDYLSRKPWNADSAAKLVNRLKPSHVILGPGPGKPDDSPLTLAIAKASLQSLIPQPVMGICLGHQAIGLAAGMTVNRSVHGPVHGVPRSCLHSESRIFSGIQSPSMFTRYNSLSVSNVKDTGIFEITFEESTNEIMALEHKSLPICGVQFHPESVGSKDGLKLLDNFLQFEADA
;
A
#
# COMPACT_ATOMS: atom_id res chain seq x y z
N MET A 1 -23.26 23.32 -4.79
CA MET A 1 -22.44 22.64 -5.81
C MET A 1 -23.05 21.26 -5.88
N GLU A 2 -23.92 21.04 -6.86
CA GLU A 2 -24.76 19.84 -6.94
C GLU A 2 -23.85 18.62 -7.09
N MET A 3 -24.03 17.63 -6.20
CA MET A 3 -23.34 16.35 -6.28
C MET A 3 -23.81 15.62 -7.54
N SER A 4 -22.99 14.74 -8.12
CA SER A 4 -23.34 14.01 -9.36
C SER A 4 -24.40 12.92 -9.13
N LEU A 5 -25.58 13.34 -8.67
CA LEU A 5 -26.75 12.49 -8.45
C LEU A 5 -27.37 12.05 -9.79
N GLU A 6 -27.09 12.77 -10.87
CA GLU A 6 -27.60 12.44 -12.21
C GLU A 6 -27.21 11.03 -12.65
N LEU A 7 -25.97 10.60 -12.40
CA LEU A 7 -25.54 9.25 -12.79
C LEU A 7 -26.25 8.16 -11.97
N LEU A 8 -26.51 8.43 -10.69
CA LEU A 8 -27.28 7.52 -9.82
C LEU A 8 -28.75 7.46 -10.24
N GLY A 9 -29.32 8.60 -10.65
CA GLY A 9 -30.65 8.69 -11.21
C GLY A 9 -30.77 7.93 -12.52
N LEU A 10 -29.80 8.09 -13.42
CA LEU A 10 -29.70 7.32 -14.66
C LEU A 10 -29.59 5.82 -14.35
N GLN A 11 -28.72 5.40 -13.42
CA GLN A 11 -28.60 3.99 -13.02
C GLN A 11 -29.96 3.40 -12.60
N ASN A 12 -30.73 4.12 -11.77
CA ASN A 12 -32.06 3.67 -11.35
C ASN A 12 -33.01 3.55 -12.55
N HIS A 13 -33.05 4.57 -13.40
CA HIS A 13 -33.90 4.56 -14.57
C HIS A 13 -33.58 3.41 -15.53
N LEU A 14 -32.29 3.15 -15.77
CA LEU A 14 -31.86 2.03 -16.62
C LEU A 14 -32.27 0.66 -16.04
N ARG A 15 -32.35 0.50 -14.72
CA ARG A 15 -32.88 -0.72 -14.11
C ARG A 15 -34.39 -0.87 -14.36
N ASP A 16 -35.15 0.21 -14.22
CA ASP A 16 -36.60 0.22 -14.45
C ASP A 16 -36.93 -0.11 -15.91
N GLU A 17 -36.12 0.38 -16.85
CA GLU A 17 -36.23 0.09 -18.29
C GLU A 17 -35.66 -1.29 -18.70
N GLY A 18 -35.14 -2.09 -17.76
CA GLY A 18 -34.55 -3.41 -18.04
C GLY A 18 -33.25 -3.36 -18.84
N LEU A 19 -32.48 -2.29 -18.69
CA LEU A 19 -31.16 -2.08 -19.30
C LEU A 19 -30.02 -2.36 -18.32
N LEU A 20 -30.30 -2.46 -17.01
CA LEU A 20 -29.37 -2.90 -15.97
C LEU A 20 -30.05 -3.89 -14.99
N GLY A 21 -29.24 -4.62 -14.22
CA GLY A 21 -29.70 -5.53 -13.18
C GLY A 21 -30.41 -6.78 -13.73
N GLN A 22 -31.24 -7.41 -12.89
CA GLN A 22 -31.89 -8.70 -13.18
C GLN A 22 -32.72 -8.74 -14.47
N ASN A 23 -33.25 -7.60 -14.91
CA ASN A 23 -34.09 -7.52 -16.10
C ASN A 23 -33.27 -7.31 -17.40
N ALA A 24 -31.96 -7.10 -17.31
CA ALA A 24 -31.08 -6.82 -18.45
C ALA A 24 -30.55 -8.06 -19.17
N VAL A 25 -31.17 -9.22 -18.97
CA VAL A 25 -30.71 -10.54 -19.47
C VAL A 25 -30.41 -10.55 -20.97
N LYS A 26 -31.12 -9.72 -21.76
CA LYS A 26 -30.89 -9.55 -23.21
C LYS A 26 -29.51 -8.96 -23.54
N TYR A 27 -28.96 -8.14 -22.66
CA TYR A 27 -27.76 -7.34 -22.89
C TYR A 27 -26.52 -7.88 -22.18
N GLY A 28 -26.71 -8.63 -21.09
CA GLY A 28 -25.64 -9.24 -20.29
C GLY A 28 -26.18 -9.78 -18.95
N GLY A 29 -25.26 -10.09 -18.04
CA GLY A 29 -25.55 -10.55 -16.69
C GLY A 29 -26.14 -9.47 -15.78
N PRO A 30 -26.71 -9.87 -14.64
CA PRO A 30 -27.42 -8.99 -13.72
C PRO A 30 -26.47 -8.20 -12.80
N ASP A 31 -25.17 -8.50 -12.86
CA ASP A 31 -24.13 -7.94 -12.02
C ASP A 31 -23.90 -6.47 -12.40
N GLU A 32 -23.76 -5.60 -11.41
CA GLU A 32 -23.60 -4.15 -11.61
C GLU A 32 -22.28 -3.65 -11.02
N ILE A 33 -21.59 -2.78 -11.75
CA ILE A 33 -20.40 -2.06 -11.29
C ILE A 33 -20.56 -0.59 -11.63
N LEU A 34 -20.37 0.25 -10.61
CA LEU A 34 -20.39 1.69 -10.72
C LEU A 34 -19.14 2.24 -10.03
N LEU A 35 -18.29 2.91 -10.81
CA LEU A 35 -17.13 3.66 -10.32
C LEU A 35 -17.55 5.13 -10.25
N CYS A 36 -17.86 5.62 -9.05
CA CYS A 36 -18.52 6.92 -8.86
C CYS A 36 -17.59 7.88 -8.11
N SER A 37 -17.05 8.85 -8.83
CA SER A 37 -16.39 9.98 -8.18
C SER A 37 -17.44 10.90 -7.55
N SER A 38 -17.89 10.58 -6.33
CA SER A 38 -18.95 11.33 -5.64
C SER A 38 -18.44 12.59 -4.92
N GLY A 39 -17.14 12.62 -4.57
CA GLY A 39 -16.44 13.72 -3.91
C GLY A 39 -16.50 15.04 -4.69
N PRO A 40 -16.15 16.20 -4.12
CA PRO A 40 -16.16 17.45 -4.89
C PRO A 40 -15.24 17.38 -6.12
N TYR A 41 -15.57 18.11 -7.19
CA TYR A 41 -14.76 18.11 -8.42
C TYR A 41 -13.31 18.50 -8.11
N SER A 42 -12.37 17.64 -8.51
CA SER A 42 -10.93 17.80 -8.29
C SER A 42 -10.16 16.97 -9.32
N HIS A 43 -8.83 17.06 -9.30
CA HIS A 43 -7.96 16.21 -10.11
C HIS A 43 -8.10 14.69 -9.81
N LEU A 44 -8.65 14.31 -8.65
CA LEU A 44 -8.92 12.92 -8.26
C LEU A 44 -10.35 12.45 -8.62
N ALA A 45 -11.25 13.40 -8.90
CA ALA A 45 -12.69 13.14 -9.01
C ALA A 45 -13.26 13.75 -10.30
N GLN A 46 -12.62 13.46 -11.44
CA GLN A 46 -12.95 14.06 -12.74
C GLN A 46 -14.06 13.31 -13.49
N PHE A 47 -14.14 11.99 -13.32
CA PHE A 47 -15.00 11.13 -14.13
C PHE A 47 -15.69 10.08 -13.27
N SER A 48 -16.92 9.71 -13.66
CA SER A 48 -17.62 8.56 -13.12
C SER A 48 -17.97 7.58 -14.25
N ILE A 49 -17.92 6.27 -13.98
CA ILE A 49 -18.16 5.21 -14.96
C ILE A 49 -19.30 4.31 -14.46
N LEU A 50 -20.40 4.27 -15.19
CA LEU A 50 -21.44 3.26 -15.04
C LEU A 50 -21.17 2.14 -16.06
N CYS A 51 -20.82 0.95 -15.58
CA CYS A 51 -20.54 -0.18 -16.45
C CYS A 51 -21.85 -0.79 -16.95
N GLY A 52 -21.91 -1.14 -18.23
CA GLY A 52 -23.05 -1.86 -18.77
C GLY A 52 -23.04 -3.35 -18.39
N PRO A 53 -24.14 -4.09 -18.67
CA PRO A 53 -24.29 -5.49 -18.28
C PRO A 53 -23.15 -6.35 -18.83
N PRO A 54 -22.36 -7.00 -17.96
CA PRO A 54 -21.20 -7.77 -18.38
C PRO A 54 -21.61 -9.14 -18.94
N LYS A 55 -20.91 -9.65 -19.95
CA LYS A 55 -21.11 -11.02 -20.45
C LYS A 55 -20.10 -12.02 -19.91
N TRP A 56 -18.95 -11.53 -19.46
CA TRP A 56 -17.87 -12.34 -18.93
C TRP A 56 -17.46 -11.82 -17.57
N ARG A 57 -17.11 -12.76 -16.69
CA ARG A 57 -16.48 -12.44 -15.42
C ARG A 57 -15.43 -13.48 -15.08
N VAL A 58 -14.53 -13.11 -14.19
CA VAL A 58 -13.60 -14.00 -13.56
C VAL A 58 -13.75 -13.87 -12.06
N LYS A 59 -13.81 -15.00 -11.36
CA LYS A 59 -13.83 -15.03 -9.89
C LYS A 59 -12.73 -15.92 -9.33
N ILE A 60 -12.19 -15.52 -8.20
CA ILE A 60 -11.25 -16.31 -7.42
C ILE A 60 -11.90 -16.57 -6.07
N VAL A 61 -11.85 -17.82 -5.63
CA VAL A 61 -12.33 -18.24 -4.32
C VAL A 61 -11.19 -18.86 -3.53
N GLN A 62 -11.30 -18.85 -2.21
CA GLN A 62 -10.34 -19.47 -1.32
C GLN A 62 -10.22 -20.97 -1.63
N PRO A 63 -9.01 -21.47 -1.98
CA PRO A 63 -8.78 -22.88 -2.25
C PRO A 63 -8.94 -23.76 -1.00
N LYS A 64 -9.36 -25.03 -1.19
CA LYS A 64 -9.53 -26.03 -0.11
C LYS A 64 -8.22 -26.41 0.58
N ASP A 65 -7.14 -26.56 -0.19
CA ASP A 65 -5.89 -27.15 0.29
C ASP A 65 -4.81 -26.12 0.64
N ILE A 66 -5.18 -25.02 1.30
CA ILE A 66 -4.22 -23.99 1.74
C ILE A 66 -3.43 -24.50 2.95
N VAL A 67 -2.13 -24.21 2.98
CA VAL A 67 -1.25 -24.56 4.11
C VAL A 67 -1.42 -23.52 5.20
N ILE A 68 -2.13 -23.88 6.27
CA ILE A 68 -2.24 -23.07 7.48
C ILE A 68 -0.98 -23.31 8.33
N PRO A 69 -0.21 -22.26 8.68
CA PRO A 69 0.98 -22.41 9.51
C PRO A 69 0.59 -22.75 10.95
N ASN A 70 1.56 -23.29 11.70
CA ASN A 70 1.39 -23.40 13.16
C ASN A 70 1.25 -22.00 13.76
N SER A 71 0.58 -21.93 14.91
CA SER A 71 0.44 -20.66 15.64
C SER A 71 1.82 -20.07 15.94
N HIS A 72 2.01 -18.81 15.57
CA HIS A 72 3.24 -18.05 15.73
C HIS A 72 2.90 -16.60 16.05
N SER A 73 3.90 -15.86 16.55
CA SER A 73 3.71 -14.47 16.98
C SER A 73 4.63 -13.52 16.20
N PRO A 74 4.18 -13.03 15.04
CA PRO A 74 4.80 -11.91 14.34
C PRO A 74 5.06 -10.69 15.24
N LEU A 75 4.18 -10.38 16.20
CA LEU A 75 4.41 -9.31 17.17
C LEU A 75 5.69 -9.53 18.02
N ASN A 76 6.10 -10.79 18.22
CA ASN A 76 7.31 -11.14 18.96
C ASN A 76 8.53 -11.45 18.05
N GLY A 77 8.41 -11.19 16.74
CA GLY A 77 9.49 -11.42 15.76
C GLY A 77 9.54 -12.84 15.17
N ASP A 78 8.63 -13.73 15.54
CA ASP A 78 8.52 -15.06 14.93
C ASP A 78 7.79 -14.95 13.59
N ILE A 79 8.52 -14.61 12.52
CA ILE A 79 7.98 -14.44 11.16
C ILE A 79 8.22 -15.68 10.32
N GLN A 80 7.14 -16.30 9.86
CA GLN A 80 7.19 -17.47 9.00
C GLN A 80 6.99 -17.09 7.54
N VAL A 81 8.11 -16.98 6.82
CA VAL A 81 8.11 -16.74 5.37
C VAL A 81 7.87 -18.07 4.64
N ASN A 82 7.08 -18.04 3.57
CA ASN A 82 6.91 -19.13 2.61
C ASN A 82 6.80 -18.52 1.19
N PRO A 83 7.88 -18.50 0.40
CA PRO A 83 7.83 -17.97 -0.97
C PRO A 83 7.11 -18.92 -1.94
N ASN A 84 7.04 -20.21 -1.63
CA ASN A 84 6.47 -21.22 -2.51
C ASN A 84 4.96 -21.32 -2.27
N LYS A 85 4.21 -20.53 -3.05
CA LYS A 85 2.74 -20.54 -3.02
C LYS A 85 2.17 -21.57 -3.98
N LYS A 86 1.10 -22.24 -3.54
CA LYS A 86 0.25 -22.99 -4.47
C LYS A 86 -0.43 -22.00 -5.42
N LYS A 87 -0.60 -22.42 -6.68
CA LYS A 87 -1.39 -21.67 -7.65
C LYS A 87 -2.83 -21.52 -7.16
N PHE A 88 -3.42 -20.35 -7.34
CA PHE A 88 -4.87 -20.19 -7.24
C PHE A 88 -5.53 -20.46 -8.59
N THR A 89 -6.85 -20.69 -8.54
CA THR A 89 -7.68 -20.90 -9.73
C THR A 89 -8.61 -19.71 -9.90
N ALA A 90 -8.45 -19.00 -11.02
CA ALA A 90 -9.37 -17.99 -11.50
C ALA A 90 -10.39 -18.64 -12.43
N ILE A 91 -11.66 -18.67 -12.01
CA ILE A 91 -12.76 -19.29 -12.72
C ILE A 91 -13.36 -18.26 -13.67
N VAL A 92 -13.23 -18.50 -14.98
CA VAL A 92 -13.81 -17.64 -16.02
C VAL A 92 -15.21 -18.14 -16.34
N GLU A 93 -16.18 -17.24 -16.21
CA GLU A 93 -17.60 -17.51 -16.42
C GLU A 93 -18.18 -16.63 -17.52
N GLU A 94 -19.10 -17.21 -18.28
CA GLU A 94 -19.85 -16.54 -19.34
C GLU A 94 -21.33 -16.52 -19.01
N TRP A 95 -21.98 -15.38 -19.18
CA TRP A 95 -23.41 -15.24 -19.03
C TRP A 95 -24.15 -15.77 -20.24
N LYS A 96 -24.88 -16.87 -20.07
CA LYS A 96 -25.73 -17.49 -21.11
C LYS A 96 -27.02 -17.97 -20.47
N HIS A 97 -28.11 -18.04 -21.24
CA HIS A 97 -29.39 -18.64 -20.80
C HIS A 97 -29.91 -18.19 -19.41
N GLY A 98 -29.58 -16.98 -18.94
CA GLY A 98 -30.02 -16.48 -17.64
C GLY A 98 -29.20 -16.94 -16.43
N CYS A 99 -28.00 -17.51 -16.63
CA CYS A 99 -27.08 -17.82 -15.53
C CYS A 99 -25.59 -17.73 -15.95
N TRP A 100 -24.71 -17.71 -14.96
CA TRP A 100 -23.26 -17.75 -15.15
C TRP A 100 -22.79 -19.19 -15.37
N TYR A 101 -22.23 -19.48 -16.55
CA TYR A 101 -21.67 -20.78 -16.90
C TYR A 101 -20.16 -20.76 -16.74
N HIS A 102 -19.61 -21.79 -16.10
CA HIS A 102 -18.17 -22.05 -16.14
C HIS A 102 -17.70 -22.24 -17.59
N SER A 103 -16.83 -21.35 -18.06
CA SER A 103 -16.24 -21.46 -19.39
C SER A 103 -14.87 -22.13 -19.33
N THR A 104 -14.00 -21.70 -18.42
CA THR A 104 -12.64 -22.26 -18.25
C THR A 104 -12.04 -21.85 -16.91
N SER A 105 -10.86 -22.40 -16.60
CA SER A 105 -10.07 -22.09 -15.41
C SER A 105 -8.68 -21.60 -15.79
N ILE A 106 -8.24 -20.51 -15.18
CA ILE A 106 -6.88 -20.00 -15.25
C ILE A 106 -6.16 -20.36 -13.95
N PHE A 107 -5.06 -21.10 -14.05
CA PHE A 107 -4.17 -21.35 -12.91
C PHE A 107 -3.07 -20.30 -12.89
N ALA A 108 -2.88 -19.59 -11.79
CA ALA A 108 -1.89 -18.52 -11.66
C ALA A 108 -1.18 -18.56 -10.30
N GLN A 109 0.09 -18.16 -10.28
CA GLN A 109 0.91 -17.98 -9.08
C GLN A 109 0.79 -16.56 -8.51
N SER A 110 0.38 -15.60 -9.34
CA SER A 110 0.33 -14.18 -9.01
C SER A 110 -0.82 -13.48 -9.74
N ILE A 111 -1.13 -12.26 -9.31
CA ILE A 111 -2.19 -11.42 -9.88
C ILE A 111 -1.81 -11.00 -11.31
N ASP A 112 -0.55 -10.63 -11.54
CA ASP A 112 -0.04 -10.25 -12.86
C ASP A 112 -0.13 -11.40 -13.87
N GLU A 113 0.21 -12.63 -13.48
CA GLU A 113 0.09 -13.81 -14.35
C GLU A 113 -1.37 -14.04 -14.74
N MET A 114 -2.31 -13.89 -13.79
CA MET A 114 -3.75 -14.01 -14.05
C MET A 114 -4.24 -12.93 -15.02
N LEU A 115 -3.93 -11.66 -14.77
CA LEU A 115 -4.34 -10.53 -15.61
C LEU A 115 -3.76 -10.63 -17.03
N ASN A 116 -2.49 -11.05 -17.16
CA ASN A 116 -1.87 -11.28 -18.46
C ASN A 116 -2.57 -12.40 -19.25
N LYS A 117 -3.02 -13.47 -18.57
CA LYS A 117 -3.81 -14.53 -19.22
C LYS A 117 -5.22 -14.07 -19.62
N LEU A 118 -5.79 -13.06 -18.96
CA LEU A 118 -7.07 -12.49 -19.37
C LEU A 118 -7.01 -11.73 -20.71
N ARG A 119 -5.81 -11.33 -21.18
CA ARG A 119 -5.64 -10.71 -22.50
C ARG A 119 -6.25 -11.54 -23.63
N THR A 120 -6.20 -12.88 -23.55
CA THR A 120 -6.75 -13.77 -24.58
C THR A 120 -8.27 -13.79 -24.63
N PHE A 121 -8.93 -13.34 -23.57
CA PHE A 121 -10.39 -13.22 -23.47
C PHE A 121 -10.88 -11.79 -23.73
N THR A 122 -9.96 -10.83 -23.87
CA THR A 122 -10.27 -9.40 -23.90
C THR A 122 -10.15 -8.87 -25.33
N PRO A 123 -11.23 -8.36 -25.95
CA PRO A 123 -11.12 -7.76 -27.27
C PRO A 123 -10.17 -6.56 -27.27
N ASP A 124 -9.31 -6.45 -28.28
CA ASP A 124 -8.34 -5.34 -28.45
C ASP A 124 -8.88 -4.20 -29.36
N ALA A 125 -10.17 -4.23 -29.67
CA ALA A 125 -10.82 -3.20 -30.47
C ALA A 125 -11.10 -1.95 -29.62
N LEU A 126 -10.77 -0.77 -30.14
CA LEU A 126 -11.15 0.51 -29.52
C LEU A 126 -12.66 0.66 -29.47
N PHE A 127 -13.15 1.38 -28.46
CA PHE A 127 -14.53 1.83 -28.43
C PHE A 127 -14.82 2.81 -29.59
N GLU A 128 -16.05 2.80 -30.09
CA GLU A 128 -16.48 3.65 -31.20
C GLU A 128 -16.33 5.15 -30.87
N ASN A 129 -16.76 5.54 -29.67
CA ASN A 129 -16.48 6.85 -29.10
C ASN A 129 -15.23 6.78 -28.23
N LYS A 130 -14.21 7.57 -28.55
CA LYS A 130 -13.03 7.71 -27.69
C LYS A 130 -13.41 8.43 -26.39
N SER A 131 -12.95 7.89 -25.27
CA SER A 131 -13.04 8.52 -23.95
C SER A 131 -11.84 9.45 -23.73
N ASP A 132 -11.82 10.18 -22.61
CA ASP A 132 -10.63 10.90 -22.16
C ASP A 132 -9.44 9.93 -22.04
N SER A 133 -8.22 10.37 -22.38
CA SER A 133 -7.03 9.50 -22.38
C SER A 133 -6.71 8.87 -21.02
N SER A 134 -7.21 9.44 -19.93
CA SER A 134 -7.08 8.87 -18.58
C SER A 134 -8.07 7.75 -18.25
N LEU A 135 -8.97 7.42 -19.17
CA LEU A 135 -10.00 6.39 -19.06
C LEU A 135 -9.75 5.23 -20.05
N PRO A 136 -10.41 4.08 -19.85
CA PRO A 136 -10.31 2.96 -20.78
C PRO A 136 -10.73 3.33 -22.22
N GLN A 137 -9.88 2.98 -23.19
CA GLN A 137 -10.12 3.24 -24.62
C GLN A 137 -10.71 2.04 -25.37
N ARG A 138 -10.74 0.88 -24.73
CA ARG A 138 -11.16 -0.44 -25.26
C ARG A 138 -11.74 -1.29 -24.12
N PRO A 139 -12.30 -2.49 -24.40
CA PRO A 139 -12.78 -3.38 -23.35
C PRO A 139 -11.72 -3.67 -22.28
N PHE A 140 -12.15 -3.62 -21.02
CA PHE A 140 -11.28 -3.66 -19.85
C PHE A 140 -11.93 -4.46 -18.72
N TRP A 141 -11.16 -4.83 -17.70
CA TRP A 141 -11.68 -5.54 -16.53
C TRP A 141 -11.93 -4.57 -15.39
N ALA A 142 -13.10 -4.64 -14.76
CA ALA A 142 -13.46 -3.85 -13.59
C ALA A 142 -14.00 -4.72 -12.47
N GLY A 143 -13.71 -4.39 -11.22
CA GLY A 143 -14.20 -5.15 -10.07
C GLY A 143 -13.33 -4.95 -8.83
N ALA A 144 -13.27 -5.97 -7.98
CA ALA A 144 -12.62 -5.89 -6.67
C ALA A 144 -11.69 -7.06 -6.37
N LEU A 145 -10.57 -6.73 -5.72
CA LEU A 145 -9.58 -7.63 -5.13
C LEU A 145 -9.68 -7.54 -3.60
N SER A 146 -9.91 -8.67 -2.92
CA SER A 146 -9.91 -8.73 -1.46
C SER A 146 -8.50 -8.56 -0.91
N TYR A 147 -8.37 -8.03 0.31
CA TYR A 147 -7.09 -7.96 1.03
C TYR A 147 -6.44 -9.35 1.15
N ASP A 148 -7.25 -10.41 1.30
CA ASP A 148 -6.76 -11.76 1.53
C ASP A 148 -6.02 -12.36 0.32
N MET A 149 -6.03 -11.69 -0.84
CA MET A 149 -5.09 -11.94 -1.93
C MET A 149 -3.62 -11.69 -1.54
N VAL A 150 -3.37 -11.09 -0.37
CA VAL A 150 -2.04 -11.02 0.28
C VAL A 150 -1.34 -12.37 0.37
N GLN A 151 -2.10 -13.48 0.40
CA GLN A 151 -1.57 -14.85 0.34
C GLN A 151 -0.69 -15.12 -0.91
N TRP A 152 -0.88 -14.36 -2.00
CA TRP A 152 -0.11 -14.45 -3.25
C TRP A 152 0.70 -13.21 -3.60
N THR A 153 0.56 -12.12 -2.85
CA THR A 153 1.40 -10.92 -3.04
C THR A 153 2.48 -10.77 -1.98
N GLN A 154 2.34 -11.46 -0.85
CA GLN A 154 3.34 -11.51 0.22
C GLN A 154 3.78 -12.94 0.50
N PRO A 155 5.04 -13.16 0.89
CA PRO A 155 5.56 -14.50 1.13
C PRO A 155 5.17 -15.02 2.52
N ILE A 156 3.91 -14.89 2.94
CA ILE A 156 3.39 -15.36 4.25
C ILE A 156 2.17 -16.25 4.06
N ASN A 157 1.97 -17.22 4.94
CA ASN A 157 0.70 -17.94 5.02
C ASN A 157 -0.11 -17.36 6.19
N LEU A 158 -1.41 -17.16 6.02
CA LEU A 158 -2.29 -16.66 7.07
C LEU A 158 -2.61 -17.77 8.08
N GLN A 159 -2.57 -17.46 9.37
CA GLN A 159 -3.06 -18.30 10.47
C GLN A 159 -4.60 -18.32 10.49
N HIS A 160 -5.24 -17.23 10.07
CA HIS A 160 -6.69 -17.07 10.02
C HIS A 160 -7.16 -16.72 8.60
N PRO A 161 -6.94 -17.61 7.61
CA PRO A 161 -7.36 -17.37 6.23
C PRO A 161 -8.90 -17.31 6.11
N PRO A 162 -9.42 -16.79 4.99
CA PRO A 162 -10.82 -16.92 4.62
C PRO A 162 -11.30 -18.37 4.65
N ASP A 163 -12.61 -18.56 4.79
CA ASP A 163 -13.21 -19.89 4.70
C ASP A 163 -13.11 -20.44 3.27
N GLU A 164 -13.12 -21.77 3.15
CA GLU A 164 -13.12 -22.43 1.85
C GLU A 164 -14.27 -21.92 0.95
N GLU A 165 -13.97 -21.72 -0.34
CA GLU A 165 -14.90 -21.18 -1.34
C GLU A 165 -15.33 -19.71 -1.10
N GLU A 166 -14.80 -19.03 -0.09
CA GLU A 166 -15.04 -17.60 0.11
C GLU A 166 -14.47 -16.78 -1.06
N LEU A 167 -15.25 -15.81 -1.54
CA LEU A 167 -14.88 -14.97 -2.67
C LEU A 167 -13.71 -14.05 -2.32
N LEU A 168 -12.60 -14.18 -3.05
CA LEU A 168 -11.40 -13.35 -2.90
C LEU A 168 -11.29 -12.27 -3.97
N THR A 169 -11.83 -12.51 -5.16
CA THR A 169 -11.77 -11.55 -6.26
C THR A 169 -12.93 -11.79 -7.19
N VAL A 170 -13.48 -10.71 -7.73
CA VAL A 170 -14.39 -10.76 -8.86
C VAL A 170 -14.10 -9.57 -9.79
N LEU A 171 -13.88 -9.86 -11.06
CA LEU A 171 -13.69 -8.87 -12.13
C LEU A 171 -14.63 -9.21 -13.28
N TRP A 172 -15.20 -8.20 -13.91
CA TRP A 172 -16.06 -8.31 -15.07
C TRP A 172 -15.42 -7.65 -16.28
N LEU A 173 -15.57 -8.27 -17.44
CA LEU A 173 -15.17 -7.68 -18.71
C LEU A 173 -16.20 -6.64 -19.13
N ILE A 174 -15.79 -5.38 -19.17
CA ILE A 174 -16.63 -4.24 -19.53
C ILE A 174 -16.39 -3.90 -21.00
N GLU A 175 -17.35 -4.28 -21.83
CA GLU A 175 -17.34 -4.00 -23.29
C GLU A 175 -18.15 -2.75 -23.64
N LYS A 176 -18.83 -2.17 -22.64
CA LYS A 176 -19.74 -1.03 -22.79
C LYS A 176 -19.92 -0.30 -21.47
N MET A 177 -19.94 1.03 -21.52
CA MET A 177 -20.03 1.89 -20.34
C MET A 177 -20.66 3.25 -20.68
N VAL A 178 -21.13 3.93 -19.64
CA VAL A 178 -21.46 5.36 -19.66
C VAL A 178 -20.43 6.10 -18.81
N VAL A 179 -19.80 7.12 -19.37
CA VAL A 179 -18.85 7.99 -18.67
C VAL A 179 -19.52 9.33 -18.43
N GLN A 180 -19.47 9.83 -17.19
CA GLN A 180 -19.86 11.20 -16.84
C GLN A 180 -18.60 12.05 -16.63
N ASP A 181 -18.46 13.12 -17.39
CA ASP A 181 -17.50 14.20 -17.08
C ASP A 181 -18.11 15.08 -15.99
N ARG A 182 -17.46 15.16 -14.83
CA ARG A 182 -17.97 15.88 -13.66
C ARG A 182 -17.80 17.39 -13.73
N LYS A 183 -16.99 17.88 -14.66
CA LYS A 183 -16.84 19.32 -14.91
C LYS A 183 -17.99 19.85 -15.76
N THR A 184 -18.38 19.09 -16.77
CA THR A 184 -19.40 19.50 -17.75
C THR A 184 -20.77 18.85 -17.49
N GLU A 185 -20.83 17.87 -16.59
CA GLU A 185 -21.95 16.98 -16.30
C GLU A 185 -22.42 16.15 -17.51
N LYS A 186 -21.74 16.27 -18.64
CA LYS A 186 -22.05 15.55 -19.87
C LYS A 186 -21.76 14.06 -19.69
N MET A 187 -22.71 13.24 -20.12
CA MET A 187 -22.54 11.80 -20.17
C MET A 187 -22.36 11.30 -21.61
N THR A 188 -21.44 10.36 -21.81
CA THR A 188 -21.11 9.76 -23.10
C THR A 188 -21.13 8.25 -23.02
N VAL A 189 -21.65 7.59 -24.06
CA VAL A 189 -21.72 6.14 -24.17
C VAL A 189 -20.53 5.63 -24.96
N HIS A 190 -19.84 4.62 -24.43
CA HIS A 190 -18.69 3.98 -25.05
C HIS A 190 -18.96 2.48 -25.15
N SER A 191 -18.79 1.92 -26.35
CA SER A 191 -18.97 0.49 -26.61
C SER A 191 -18.21 0.08 -27.87
N LEU A 192 -18.16 -1.22 -28.13
CA LEU A 192 -17.82 -1.75 -29.44
C LEU A 192 -18.90 -1.39 -30.48
N ILE A 193 -18.54 -1.49 -31.76
CA ILE A 193 -19.41 -1.22 -32.92
C ILE A 193 -20.68 -2.08 -32.85
N ASP A 194 -21.82 -1.50 -33.23
CA ASP A 194 -23.14 -2.16 -33.32
C ASP A 194 -23.66 -2.78 -32.00
N ASP A 195 -23.23 -2.29 -30.83
CA ASP A 195 -23.76 -2.79 -29.55
C ASP A 195 -25.21 -2.33 -29.30
N SER A 196 -26.13 -3.29 -29.22
CA SER A 196 -27.56 -3.02 -29.05
C SER A 196 -27.96 -2.34 -27.73
N TRP A 197 -27.16 -2.45 -26.67
CA TRP A 197 -27.43 -1.80 -25.39
C TRP A 197 -27.10 -0.31 -25.47
N SER A 198 -25.94 0.03 -26.06
CA SER A 198 -25.51 1.40 -26.30
C SER A 198 -26.55 2.17 -27.12
N ALA A 199 -27.06 1.57 -28.20
CA ALA A 199 -28.07 2.17 -29.08
C ALA A 199 -29.38 2.51 -28.35
N LYS A 200 -29.78 1.71 -27.36
CA LYS A 200 -30.96 1.99 -26.52
C LYS A 200 -30.68 3.11 -25.52
N ILE A 201 -29.49 3.12 -24.93
CA ILE A 201 -29.13 4.05 -23.86
C ILE A 201 -28.93 5.49 -24.34
N LEU A 202 -28.53 5.70 -25.60
CA LEU A 202 -28.43 7.04 -26.19
C LEU A 202 -29.73 7.87 -26.05
N GLY A 203 -30.89 7.21 -25.96
CA GLY A 203 -32.18 7.85 -25.71
C GLY A 203 -32.39 8.39 -24.30
N TYR A 204 -31.53 8.08 -23.33
CA TYR A 204 -31.69 8.39 -21.91
C TYR A 204 -30.54 9.22 -21.31
N VAL A 205 -29.32 9.10 -21.82
CA VAL A 205 -28.08 9.64 -21.20
C VAL A 205 -28.03 11.16 -21.06
N ASN A 206 -28.79 11.90 -21.87
CA ASN A 206 -28.89 13.36 -21.79
C ASN A 206 -30.28 13.84 -21.34
N LYS A 207 -31.03 12.98 -20.65
CA LYS A 207 -32.30 13.32 -20.01
C LYS A 207 -32.10 13.42 -18.51
N ASN A 208 -32.87 14.30 -17.87
CA ASN A 208 -32.86 14.39 -16.42
C ASN A 208 -33.59 13.19 -15.81
N HIS A 209 -32.89 12.42 -14.98
CA HIS A 209 -33.42 11.31 -14.20
C HIS A 209 -33.21 11.63 -12.72
N PRO A 210 -34.21 12.17 -12.01
CA PRO A 210 -34.02 12.52 -10.61
C PRO A 210 -33.84 11.25 -9.76
N LEU A 211 -32.90 11.30 -8.83
CA LEU A 211 -32.78 10.25 -7.83
C LEU A 211 -34.04 10.24 -6.95
N PRO A 212 -34.66 9.09 -6.69
CA PRO A 212 -35.80 8.99 -5.77
C PRO A 212 -35.44 9.52 -4.38
N GLU A 213 -36.42 10.11 -3.70
CA GLU A 213 -36.24 10.60 -2.33
C GLU A 213 -35.78 9.45 -1.41
N LEU A 214 -34.66 9.68 -0.72
CA LEU A 214 -34.13 8.74 0.25
C LEU A 214 -34.67 9.12 1.62
N GLY A 215 -35.53 8.28 2.20
CA GLY A 215 -35.90 8.39 3.60
C GLY A 215 -34.75 8.06 4.55
N GLU A 216 -34.98 8.30 5.84
CA GLU A 216 -34.11 7.85 6.93
C GLU A 216 -33.83 6.35 6.85
N PRO A 217 -32.63 5.90 7.26
CA PRO A 217 -32.29 4.49 7.25
C PRO A 217 -33.23 3.69 8.17
N ALA A 218 -33.59 2.48 7.77
CA ALA A 218 -34.36 1.59 8.61
C ALA A 218 -33.46 1.05 9.75
N PHE A 219 -33.77 1.43 10.99
CA PHE A 219 -32.92 1.15 12.14
C PHE A 219 -32.79 -0.33 12.49
N THR A 220 -31.58 -0.73 12.89
CA THR A 220 -31.24 -2.06 13.43
C THR A 220 -29.99 -1.93 14.31
N GLN A 221 -29.37 -3.03 14.71
CA GLN A 221 -28.21 -3.04 15.59
C GLN A 221 -27.03 -3.77 14.95
N ASP A 222 -25.84 -3.34 15.35
CA ASP A 222 -24.59 -4.00 15.05
C ASP A 222 -23.93 -4.56 16.32
N SER A 223 -23.00 -5.47 16.09
CA SER A 223 -22.10 -6.02 17.09
C SER A 223 -20.66 -5.69 16.70
N SER A 224 -19.82 -5.37 17.67
CA SER A 224 -18.41 -5.09 17.39
C SER A 224 -17.53 -6.30 17.68
N SER A 225 -16.51 -6.54 16.85
CA SER A 225 -15.57 -7.67 17.03
C SER A 225 -14.75 -7.62 18.33
N MET A 226 -14.66 -6.44 18.96
CA MET A 226 -13.92 -6.24 20.19
C MET A 226 -14.51 -5.09 21.01
N THR A 227 -14.25 -5.13 22.32
CA THR A 227 -14.53 -4.03 23.26
C THR A 227 -13.45 -2.95 23.16
N ASP A 228 -13.73 -1.76 23.71
CA ASP A 228 -12.73 -0.68 23.78
C ASP A 228 -11.47 -1.11 24.54
N THR A 229 -11.64 -1.79 25.67
CA THR A 229 -10.51 -2.28 26.48
C THR A 229 -9.69 -3.34 25.76
N GLN A 230 -10.31 -4.22 24.97
CA GLN A 230 -9.57 -5.18 24.14
C GLN A 230 -8.78 -4.47 23.04
N HIS A 231 -9.40 -3.48 22.37
CA HIS A 231 -8.72 -2.71 21.34
C HIS A 231 -7.54 -1.91 21.92
N GLU A 232 -7.70 -1.27 23.10
CA GLU A 232 -6.61 -0.57 23.79
C GLU A 232 -5.44 -1.51 24.14
N ARG A 233 -5.72 -2.75 24.57
CA ARG A 233 -4.68 -3.76 24.87
C ARG A 233 -3.91 -4.17 23.61
N ILE A 234 -4.62 -4.44 22.52
CA ILE A 234 -4.01 -4.75 21.22
C ILE A 234 -3.04 -3.64 20.80
N ILE A 235 -3.44 -2.37 20.97
CA ILE A 235 -2.59 -1.22 20.64
C ILE A 235 -1.34 -1.20 21.53
N GLU A 236 -1.44 -1.52 22.81
CA GLU A 236 -0.26 -1.60 23.69
C GLU A 236 0.68 -2.77 23.34
N ASP A 237 0.13 -3.93 22.98
CA ASP A 237 0.92 -5.08 22.52
C ASP A 237 1.71 -4.72 21.25
N ILE A 238 1.08 -3.98 20.34
CA ILE A 238 1.74 -3.45 19.14
C ILE A 238 2.82 -2.44 19.48
N ARG A 239 2.55 -1.49 20.38
CA ARG A 239 3.56 -0.52 20.83
C ARG A 239 4.76 -1.23 21.45
N GLU A 240 4.54 -2.33 22.17
CA GLU A 240 5.61 -3.14 22.73
C GLU A 240 6.42 -3.87 21.65
N SER A 241 5.76 -4.40 20.62
CA SER A 241 6.41 -4.97 19.45
C SER A 241 7.27 -3.93 18.69
N ILE A 242 6.75 -2.71 18.52
CA ILE A 242 7.48 -1.58 17.95
C ILE A 242 8.71 -1.26 18.81
N ARG A 243 8.58 -1.19 20.14
CA ARG A 243 9.73 -0.99 21.06
C ARG A 243 10.76 -2.12 20.96
N ALA A 244 10.33 -3.34 20.67
CA ALA A 244 11.21 -4.49 20.43
C ALA A 244 11.91 -4.45 19.06
N GLY A 245 11.55 -3.49 18.20
CA GLY A 245 12.13 -3.30 16.87
C GLY A 245 11.53 -4.18 15.79
N GLN A 246 10.41 -4.86 16.04
CA GLN A 246 9.83 -5.81 15.09
C GLN A 246 9.11 -5.13 13.91
N MET A 247 8.68 -3.88 14.07
CA MET A 247 8.03 -3.08 13.03
C MET A 247 8.06 -1.59 13.37
N TYR A 248 7.68 -0.73 12.42
CA TYR A 248 7.59 0.72 12.60
C TYR A 248 6.15 1.18 12.83
N GLN A 249 5.23 0.66 12.02
CA GLN A 249 3.79 0.94 12.09
C GLN A 249 3.01 -0.28 11.61
N VAL A 250 1.88 -0.57 12.23
CA VAL A 250 0.90 -1.55 11.72
C VAL A 250 -0.51 -0.98 11.82
N ASN A 251 -1.32 -1.23 10.80
CA ASN A 251 -2.71 -0.80 10.78
C ASN A 251 -3.62 -1.91 11.30
N VAL A 252 -4.44 -1.63 12.33
CA VAL A 252 -5.38 -2.60 12.91
C VAL A 252 -6.81 -2.16 12.72
N GLY A 253 -7.67 -3.10 12.34
CA GLY A 253 -9.10 -2.93 12.14
C GLY A 253 -9.95 -3.39 13.31
N ARG A 254 -10.93 -2.56 13.65
CA ARG A 254 -12.10 -2.95 14.43
C ARG A 254 -13.28 -3.15 13.48
N TRP A 255 -14.06 -4.18 13.74
CA TRP A 255 -15.20 -4.56 12.90
C TRP A 255 -16.53 -4.33 13.60
N TRP A 256 -17.55 -4.06 12.78
CA TRP A 256 -18.95 -3.95 13.13
C TRP A 256 -19.77 -4.78 12.14
N ASP A 257 -20.47 -5.78 12.66
CA ASP A 257 -21.26 -6.74 11.90
C ASP A 257 -22.74 -6.64 12.34
N GLY A 258 -23.66 -6.51 11.40
CA GLY A 258 -25.08 -6.29 11.69
C GLY A 258 -26.03 -6.63 10.53
N GLU A 259 -27.32 -6.69 10.81
CA GLU A 259 -28.35 -6.88 9.76
C GLU A 259 -28.52 -5.59 8.95
N LEU A 260 -28.99 -5.70 7.71
CA LEU A 260 -29.33 -4.56 6.85
C LEU A 260 -30.81 -4.66 6.45
N ASN A 261 -31.59 -3.67 6.87
CA ASN A 261 -33.03 -3.60 6.59
C ASN A 261 -33.37 -3.01 5.21
N GLU A 262 -32.36 -2.54 4.47
CA GLU A 262 -32.50 -1.99 3.14
C GLU A 262 -31.53 -2.65 2.16
N HIS A 263 -31.82 -2.55 0.87
CA HIS A 263 -30.87 -2.98 -0.16
C HIS A 263 -29.58 -2.13 -0.08
N PRO A 264 -28.39 -2.73 -0.20
CA PRO A 264 -27.10 -2.01 -0.13
C PRO A 264 -26.99 -0.81 -1.10
N ARG A 265 -27.66 -0.87 -2.24
CA ARG A 265 -27.80 0.26 -3.19
C ARG A 265 -28.37 1.54 -2.55
N ARG A 266 -29.41 1.44 -1.70
CA ARG A 266 -29.98 2.61 -1.01
C ARG A 266 -28.97 3.20 -0.03
N ILE A 267 -28.21 2.35 0.66
CA ILE A 267 -27.12 2.74 1.56
C ILE A 267 -26.03 3.48 0.77
N PHE A 268 -25.62 2.97 -0.40
CA PHE A 268 -24.65 3.64 -1.28
C PHE A 268 -25.13 5.01 -1.76
N GLN A 269 -26.39 5.13 -2.18
CA GLN A 269 -26.99 6.41 -2.59
C GLN A 269 -26.99 7.42 -1.44
N ARG A 270 -27.33 6.98 -0.22
CA ARG A 270 -27.30 7.80 1.00
C ARG A 270 -25.87 8.25 1.34
N LEU A 271 -24.87 7.37 1.20
CA LEU A 271 -23.47 7.70 1.44
C LEU A 271 -22.90 8.68 0.42
N THR A 272 -23.28 8.55 -0.85
CA THR A 272 -22.90 9.49 -1.91
C THR A 272 -23.35 10.91 -1.57
N ILE A 273 -24.48 11.08 -0.89
CA ILE A 273 -25.00 12.38 -0.45
C ILE A 273 -24.32 12.86 0.84
N SER A 274 -24.21 11.98 1.84
CA SER A 274 -23.79 12.36 3.21
C SER A 274 -22.28 12.34 3.46
N ASN A 275 -21.53 11.53 2.72
CA ASN A 275 -20.08 11.36 2.86
C ASN A 275 -19.43 11.07 1.48
N PRO A 276 -19.45 12.06 0.57
CA PRO A 276 -18.94 11.90 -0.79
C PRO A 276 -17.41 11.77 -0.82
N ALA A 277 -16.89 10.90 -1.70
CA ALA A 277 -15.46 10.64 -1.83
C ALA A 277 -15.01 10.50 -3.31
N PRO A 278 -13.75 10.85 -3.65
CA PRO A 278 -13.24 10.81 -5.02
C PRO A 278 -13.25 9.40 -5.65
N PHE A 279 -13.10 8.35 -4.84
CA PHE A 279 -13.00 6.96 -5.30
C PHE A 279 -14.13 6.08 -4.77
N SER A 280 -15.35 6.60 -4.66
CA SER A 280 -16.51 5.79 -4.29
C SER A 280 -16.85 4.77 -5.38
N ALA A 281 -17.40 3.63 -4.99
CA ALA A 281 -17.80 2.60 -5.92
C ALA A 281 -18.91 1.72 -5.34
N TYR A 282 -19.65 1.08 -6.25
CA TYR A 282 -20.71 0.14 -5.92
C TYR A 282 -20.58 -1.11 -6.80
N ILE A 283 -20.68 -2.28 -6.16
CA ILE A 283 -20.78 -3.59 -6.82
C ILE A 283 -22.04 -4.29 -6.30
N ASP A 284 -22.78 -4.93 -7.20
CA ASP A 284 -23.87 -5.86 -6.88
C ASP A 284 -23.70 -7.14 -7.70
N ALA A 285 -23.53 -8.28 -7.05
CA ALA A 285 -23.41 -9.58 -7.69
C ALA A 285 -24.43 -10.56 -7.07
N PRO A 286 -25.67 -10.59 -7.58
CA PRO A 286 -26.78 -11.26 -6.92
C PRO A 286 -26.59 -12.77 -6.73
N ASP A 287 -25.97 -13.46 -7.68
CA ASP A 287 -25.76 -14.91 -7.60
C ASP A 287 -24.60 -15.29 -6.66
N LEU A 288 -23.62 -14.39 -6.51
CA LEU A 288 -22.55 -14.50 -5.51
C LEU A 288 -23.01 -14.02 -4.12
N ASN A 289 -24.25 -13.57 -3.98
CA ASN A 289 -24.84 -13.06 -2.75
C ASN A 289 -24.00 -11.95 -2.10
N ILE A 290 -23.38 -11.06 -2.89
CA ILE A 290 -22.51 -10.00 -2.38
C ILE A 290 -22.84 -8.65 -3.01
N SER A 291 -22.75 -7.61 -2.20
CA SER A 291 -22.71 -6.22 -2.67
C SER A 291 -21.66 -5.45 -1.88
N ILE A 292 -20.88 -4.61 -2.57
CA ILE A 292 -19.82 -3.80 -1.98
C ILE A 292 -20.20 -2.34 -2.15
N VAL A 293 -20.19 -1.61 -1.04
CA VAL A 293 -20.51 -0.18 -0.97
C VAL A 293 -19.26 0.54 -0.47
N CYS A 294 -18.57 1.26 -1.33
CA CYS A 294 -17.29 1.90 -1.03
C CYS A 294 -17.41 3.42 -1.15
N SER A 295 -16.95 4.17 -0.15
CA SER A 295 -16.77 5.64 -0.23
C SER A 295 -15.35 6.03 0.14
N SER A 296 -14.38 5.56 -0.65
CA SER A 296 -12.96 5.72 -0.35
C SER A 296 -12.39 7.09 -0.78
N PRO A 297 -11.60 7.75 0.08
CA PRO A 297 -10.84 8.95 -0.27
C PRO A 297 -9.48 8.64 -0.90
N GLU A 298 -9.02 7.39 -0.90
CA GLU A 298 -7.61 7.06 -1.17
C GLU A 298 -7.46 6.16 -2.41
N SER A 299 -6.51 6.53 -3.27
CA SER A 299 -6.07 5.71 -4.40
C SER A 299 -4.96 4.77 -3.96
N LEU A 300 -5.03 3.51 -4.37
CA LEU A 300 -3.90 2.59 -4.26
C LEU A 300 -2.86 2.94 -5.33
N LEU A 301 -3.32 2.99 -6.56
CA LEU A 301 -2.48 3.07 -7.74
C LEU A 301 -3.27 3.64 -8.93
N LYS A 302 -2.61 4.47 -9.72
CA LYS A 302 -3.02 4.82 -11.07
C LYS A 302 -1.85 4.56 -12.02
N CYS A 303 -2.12 3.95 -13.16
CA CYS A 303 -1.12 3.72 -14.20
C CYS A 303 -1.65 4.22 -15.54
N ASP A 304 -0.79 4.91 -16.28
CA ASP A 304 -0.93 5.03 -17.73
C ASP A 304 0.02 4.05 -18.43
N GLU A 305 0.25 4.20 -19.73
CA GLU A 305 1.15 3.29 -20.49
C GLU A 305 2.63 3.46 -20.12
N GLU A 306 3.03 4.62 -19.58
CA GLU A 306 4.43 4.96 -19.36
C GLU A 306 4.78 5.12 -17.88
N ASN A 307 3.81 5.47 -17.04
CA ASN A 307 4.03 5.92 -15.67
C ASN A 307 3.11 5.23 -14.67
N VAL A 308 3.68 5.04 -13.48
CA VAL A 308 2.99 4.64 -12.26
C VAL A 308 2.82 5.84 -11.34
N PHE A 309 1.65 6.01 -10.75
CA PHE A 309 1.31 7.09 -9.83
C PHE A 309 0.72 6.55 -8.54
N THR A 310 1.11 7.15 -7.42
CA THR A 310 0.49 6.87 -6.10
C THR A 310 0.57 8.10 -5.20
N SER A 311 -0.25 8.16 -4.16
CA SER A 311 -0.39 9.36 -3.32
C SER A 311 -0.64 9.01 -1.86
N PRO A 312 0.41 8.97 -1.00
CA PRO A 312 0.21 8.72 0.40
C PRO A 312 -0.52 9.90 1.03
N ILE A 313 -1.48 9.57 1.88
CA ILE A 313 -2.25 10.52 2.68
C ILE A 313 -1.93 10.27 4.15
N LYS A 314 -1.45 11.30 4.85
CA LYS A 314 -1.30 11.29 6.30
C LYS A 314 -1.57 12.68 6.86
N GLY A 315 -1.82 12.83 8.16
CA GLY A 315 -2.29 14.10 8.70
C GLY A 315 -3.73 14.39 8.30
N THR A 316 -4.61 14.52 9.27
CA THR A 316 -5.98 14.97 9.03
C THR A 316 -6.35 15.98 10.09
N ARG A 317 -6.85 17.13 9.66
CA ARG A 317 -7.51 18.09 10.53
C ARG A 317 -8.89 18.44 9.96
N PRO A 318 -9.88 18.73 10.82
CA PRO A 318 -11.15 19.27 10.35
C PRO A 318 -10.93 20.61 9.63
N ARG A 319 -11.91 21.05 8.84
CA ARG A 319 -11.94 22.43 8.34
C ARG A 319 -12.21 23.39 9.49
N GLY A 320 -11.69 24.61 9.40
CA GLY A 320 -11.98 25.68 10.36
C GLY A 320 -13.36 26.29 10.11
N THR A 321 -14.03 26.72 11.18
CA THR A 321 -15.26 27.51 11.08
C THR A 321 -14.97 28.93 10.56
N THR A 322 -13.77 29.45 10.84
CA THR A 322 -13.26 30.76 10.39
C THR A 322 -11.95 30.62 9.61
N ASP A 323 -11.56 31.66 8.86
CA ASP A 323 -10.28 31.64 8.11
C ASP A 323 -9.05 31.60 9.03
N ALA A 324 -9.15 32.22 10.21
CA ALA A 324 -8.09 32.18 11.22
C ALA A 324 -7.93 30.77 11.82
N GLU A 325 -9.03 30.12 12.17
CA GLU A 325 -9.02 28.74 12.67
C GLU A 325 -8.56 27.76 11.59
N GLU A 326 -9.00 27.95 10.33
CA GLU A 326 -8.57 27.15 9.18
C GLU A 326 -7.05 27.20 9.00
N LEU A 327 -6.45 28.39 9.09
CA LEU A 327 -5.00 28.58 8.99
C LEU A 327 -4.26 27.96 10.18
N LEU A 328 -4.79 28.13 11.40
CA LEU A 328 -4.22 27.55 12.61
C LEU A 328 -4.17 26.03 12.53
N LEU A 329 -5.30 25.38 12.20
CA LEU A 329 -5.39 23.92 12.05
C LEU A 329 -4.45 23.40 10.94
N ARG A 330 -4.29 24.17 9.86
CA ARG A 330 -3.34 23.82 8.79
C ARG A 330 -1.89 23.88 9.28
N ASN A 331 -1.51 24.98 9.92
CA ASN A 331 -0.14 25.16 10.40
C ASN A 331 0.19 24.12 11.47
N GLU A 332 -0.75 23.84 12.38
CA GLU A 332 -0.63 22.76 13.36
C GLU A 332 -0.31 21.42 12.68
N MET A 333 -1.05 21.05 11.63
CA MET A 333 -0.81 19.80 10.89
C MET A 333 0.55 19.76 10.17
N VAL A 334 1.01 20.90 9.63
CA VAL A 334 2.27 20.99 8.87
C VAL A 334 3.50 21.00 9.78
N GLU A 335 3.37 21.59 10.97
CA GLU A 335 4.41 21.74 11.97
C GLU A 335 4.47 20.56 12.97
N ASP A 336 3.43 19.72 13.03
CA ASP A 336 3.39 18.54 13.88
C ASP A 336 4.46 17.50 13.45
N GLU A 337 5.46 17.29 14.32
CA GLU A 337 6.57 16.35 14.10
C GLU A 337 6.08 14.91 13.92
N LYS A 338 5.01 14.50 14.61
CA LYS A 338 4.43 13.16 14.49
C LYS A 338 3.78 12.99 13.12
N GLU A 339 2.92 13.90 12.71
CA GLU A 339 2.25 13.83 11.40
C GLU A 339 3.27 13.87 10.25
N ARG A 340 4.29 14.74 10.35
CA ARG A 340 5.38 14.83 9.36
C ARG A 340 6.22 13.56 9.27
N SER A 341 6.53 12.94 10.42
CA SER A 341 7.36 11.73 10.44
C SER A 341 6.61 10.51 9.93
N GLU A 342 5.34 10.35 10.29
CA GLU A 342 4.48 9.29 9.75
C GLU A 342 4.23 9.49 8.24
N HIS A 343 4.04 10.73 7.79
CA HIS A 343 3.92 11.02 6.35
C HIS A 343 5.20 10.66 5.58
N ARG A 344 6.37 11.05 6.10
CA ARG A 344 7.67 10.75 5.49
C ARG A 344 7.90 9.25 5.35
N MET A 345 7.56 8.48 6.39
CA MET A 345 7.64 7.03 6.36
C MET A 345 6.79 6.43 5.25
N LEU A 346 5.57 6.93 5.04
CA LEU A 346 4.69 6.47 3.96
C LEU A 346 5.20 6.87 2.58
N VAL A 347 5.82 8.05 2.45
CA VAL A 347 6.50 8.47 1.21
C VAL A 347 7.65 7.51 0.88
N ASP A 348 8.52 7.19 1.84
CA ASP A 348 9.61 6.24 1.62
C ASP A 348 9.10 4.83 1.31
N LEU A 349 8.03 4.38 1.98
CA LEU A 349 7.39 3.09 1.71
C LEU A 349 6.86 3.03 0.27
N MET A 350 6.15 4.07 -0.17
CA MET A 350 5.59 4.10 -1.52
C MET A 350 6.66 4.25 -2.61
N ARG A 351 7.76 4.96 -2.34
CA ARG A 351 8.94 4.97 -3.23
C ARG A 351 9.47 3.55 -3.43
N ASN A 352 9.60 2.78 -2.36
CA ASN A 352 10.06 1.40 -2.42
C ASN A 352 9.05 0.50 -3.18
N ASP A 353 7.76 0.70 -2.95
CA ASP A 353 6.72 -0.10 -3.59
C ASP A 353 6.73 0.05 -5.12
N ILE A 354 6.80 1.29 -5.62
CA ILE A 354 6.84 1.55 -7.07
C ILE A 354 8.22 1.34 -7.68
N ALA A 355 9.28 1.27 -6.87
CA ALA A 355 10.65 0.99 -7.34
C ALA A 355 10.76 -0.38 -8.03
N HIS A 356 9.98 -1.38 -7.61
CA HIS A 356 9.98 -2.71 -8.25
C HIS A 356 9.69 -2.68 -9.75
N VAL A 357 8.93 -1.68 -10.22
CA VAL A 357 8.47 -1.57 -11.61
C VAL A 357 9.01 -0.34 -12.33
N SER A 358 9.73 0.54 -11.62
CA SER A 358 10.18 1.83 -12.16
C SER A 358 11.64 1.79 -12.57
N LYS A 359 11.99 2.55 -13.62
CA LYS A 359 13.39 2.80 -13.98
C LYS A 359 14.12 3.49 -12.84
N VAL A 360 15.39 3.13 -12.63
CA VAL A 360 16.30 3.81 -11.72
C VAL A 360 16.33 5.31 -12.06
N GLY A 361 16.22 6.16 -11.02
CA GLY A 361 16.21 7.61 -11.14
C GLY A 361 14.94 8.24 -11.71
N SER A 362 13.91 7.46 -12.05
CA SER A 362 12.64 7.99 -12.59
C SER A 362 11.61 8.38 -11.53
N ILE A 363 11.77 7.88 -10.29
CA ILE A 363 10.84 8.11 -9.18
C ILE A 363 11.02 9.52 -8.65
N ALA A 364 9.93 10.29 -8.62
CA ALA A 364 9.93 11.66 -8.13
C ALA A 364 8.66 12.00 -7.36
N ILE A 365 8.78 12.85 -6.33
CA ILE A 365 7.65 13.51 -5.69
C ILE A 365 7.29 14.71 -6.57
N LYS A 366 6.12 14.65 -7.23
CA LYS A 366 5.64 15.69 -8.14
C LYS A 366 4.99 16.85 -7.42
N ARG A 367 4.34 16.58 -6.30
CA ARG A 367 3.66 17.56 -5.44
C ARG A 367 3.75 17.13 -3.99
N PHE A 368 3.83 18.11 -3.10
CA PHE A 368 3.61 17.95 -1.68
C PHE A 368 2.76 19.14 -1.23
N ASP A 369 1.56 18.88 -0.73
CA ASP A 369 0.61 19.93 -0.40
C ASP A 369 -0.40 19.53 0.67
N VAL A 370 -1.02 20.54 1.27
CA VAL A 370 -2.24 20.35 2.04
C VAL A 370 -3.45 20.47 1.12
N GLU A 371 -4.15 19.35 0.92
CA GLU A 371 -5.40 19.29 0.15
C GLU A 371 -6.59 19.44 1.10
N ALA A 372 -7.26 20.59 1.00
CA ALA A 372 -8.45 20.88 1.80
C ALA A 372 -9.71 20.46 1.05
N TYR A 373 -10.35 19.39 1.53
CA TYR A 373 -11.62 18.86 1.06
C TYR A 373 -12.80 19.53 1.78
N ALA A 374 -14.03 19.09 1.48
CA ALA A 374 -15.25 19.70 2.01
C ALA A 374 -15.24 19.87 3.54
N GLN A 375 -14.86 18.83 4.29
CA GLN A 375 -14.98 18.78 5.76
C GLN A 375 -13.65 18.53 6.49
N VAL A 376 -12.60 18.17 5.76
CA VAL A 376 -11.26 17.87 6.30
C VAL A 376 -10.18 18.42 5.37
N GLN A 377 -8.97 18.57 5.88
CA GLN A 377 -7.76 18.82 5.10
C GLN A 377 -6.70 17.75 5.40
N HIS A 378 -5.94 17.37 4.37
CA HIS A 378 -4.99 16.27 4.40
C HIS A 378 -3.61 16.69 3.94
N LEU A 379 -2.55 16.12 4.53
CA LEU A 379 -1.19 16.24 4.00
C LEU A 379 -0.99 15.14 2.94
N VAL A 380 -0.63 15.53 1.72
CA VAL A 380 -0.58 14.63 0.57
C VAL A 380 0.74 14.82 -0.18
N SER A 381 1.41 13.72 -0.49
CA SER A 381 2.47 13.69 -1.50
C SER A 381 1.95 13.00 -2.76
N HIS A 382 2.35 13.45 -3.94
CA HIS A 382 2.04 12.78 -5.20
C HIS A 382 3.34 12.23 -5.78
N LEU A 383 3.46 10.91 -5.87
CA LEU A 383 4.64 10.24 -6.42
C LEU A 383 4.36 9.73 -7.82
N SER A 384 5.38 9.74 -8.67
CA SER A 384 5.35 9.08 -9.97
C SER A 384 6.67 8.39 -10.27
N GLY A 385 6.64 7.27 -10.99
CA GLY A 385 7.80 6.63 -11.60
C GLY A 385 7.54 6.29 -13.07
N LYS A 386 8.58 6.20 -13.89
CA LYS A 386 8.47 5.69 -15.28
C LYS A 386 8.70 4.19 -15.26
N PHE A 387 7.86 3.43 -15.94
CA PHE A 387 8.03 1.97 -16.01
C PHE A 387 9.38 1.58 -16.60
N ASP A 388 9.97 0.52 -16.05
CA ASP A 388 11.01 -0.24 -16.74
C ASP A 388 10.47 -0.77 -18.08
N ASP A 389 11.33 -0.92 -19.08
CA ASP A 389 10.93 -1.28 -20.45
C ASP A 389 10.18 -2.62 -20.56
N LYS A 390 10.31 -3.48 -19.55
CA LYS A 390 9.65 -4.80 -19.49
C LYS A 390 8.43 -4.85 -18.58
N MET A 391 8.10 -3.75 -17.91
CA MET A 391 7.04 -3.70 -16.90
C MET A 391 5.91 -2.76 -17.32
N ASN A 392 4.71 -2.96 -16.77
CA ASN A 392 3.57 -2.08 -16.94
C ASN A 392 2.68 -2.07 -15.68
N GLY A 393 1.50 -1.45 -15.75
CA GLY A 393 0.61 -1.37 -14.60
C GLY A 393 0.09 -2.71 -14.07
N ILE A 394 0.08 -3.79 -14.85
CA ILE A 394 -0.25 -5.14 -14.36
C ILE A 394 0.80 -5.60 -13.35
N ASP A 395 2.09 -5.41 -13.66
CA ASP A 395 3.19 -5.73 -12.75
C ASP A 395 3.16 -4.84 -11.49
N ALA A 396 2.76 -3.58 -11.65
CA ALA A 396 2.62 -2.64 -10.55
C ALA A 396 1.53 -3.10 -9.55
N ILE A 397 0.41 -3.64 -10.03
CA ILE A 397 -0.65 -4.18 -9.15
C ILE A 397 -0.09 -5.29 -8.26
N GLN A 398 0.67 -6.24 -8.81
CA GLN A 398 1.25 -7.35 -8.05
C GLN A 398 2.23 -6.85 -6.97
N ASN A 399 3.07 -5.87 -7.29
CA ASN A 399 4.12 -5.39 -6.39
C ASN A 399 3.60 -4.40 -5.33
N VAL A 400 2.57 -3.61 -5.65
CA VAL A 400 2.04 -2.58 -4.74
C VAL A 400 0.94 -3.13 -3.83
N PHE A 401 0.21 -4.18 -4.22
CA PHE A 401 -0.92 -4.71 -3.46
C PHE A 401 -0.48 -5.68 -2.33
N PRO A 402 -1.05 -5.61 -1.11
CA PRO A 402 -1.94 -4.57 -0.59
C PRO A 402 -1.17 -3.27 -0.28
N GLY A 403 -1.87 -2.13 -0.29
CA GLY A 403 -1.26 -0.81 -0.16
C GLY A 403 -0.57 -0.58 1.19
N GLY A 404 0.68 -0.08 1.18
CA GLY A 404 1.47 0.14 2.39
C GLY A 404 0.83 1.05 3.44
N SER A 405 0.04 2.05 3.02
CA SER A 405 -0.67 2.99 3.92
C SER A 405 -1.76 2.33 4.78
N ILE A 406 -2.30 1.18 4.34
CA ILE A 406 -3.36 0.45 5.05
C ILE A 406 -2.89 -0.86 5.71
N THR A 407 -1.61 -1.21 5.54
CA THR A 407 -0.98 -2.33 6.24
C THR A 407 0.00 -1.83 7.30
N GLY A 408 0.95 -0.97 6.92
CA GLY A 408 2.10 -0.57 7.73
C GLY A 408 3.44 -1.02 7.14
N CYS A 409 4.51 -0.93 7.94
CA CYS A 409 5.90 -1.13 7.52
C CYS A 409 6.74 -1.85 8.61
N PRO A 410 7.58 -2.85 8.26
CA PRO A 410 7.75 -3.47 6.94
C PRO A 410 6.56 -4.36 6.51
N ARG A 411 6.14 -4.25 5.25
CA ARG A 411 4.87 -4.81 4.74
C ARG A 411 4.66 -6.29 5.07
N THR A 412 5.64 -7.15 4.75
CA THR A 412 5.53 -8.60 4.98
C THR A 412 5.31 -8.93 6.45
N VAL A 413 6.00 -8.24 7.35
CA VAL A 413 5.90 -8.46 8.80
C VAL A 413 4.55 -8.00 9.32
N VAL A 414 4.11 -6.80 8.92
CA VAL A 414 2.86 -6.24 9.42
C VAL A 414 1.64 -6.99 8.89
N CYS A 415 1.69 -7.54 7.67
CA CYS A 415 0.61 -8.40 7.16
C CYS A 415 0.44 -9.66 8.01
N ALA A 416 1.53 -10.25 8.52
CA ALA A 416 1.47 -11.38 9.43
C ALA A 416 0.99 -10.96 10.84
N ALA A 417 1.41 -9.79 11.33
CA ALA A 417 0.94 -9.24 12.61
C ALA A 417 -0.55 -8.89 12.59
N ILE A 418 -1.06 -8.36 11.48
CA ILE A 418 -2.50 -8.11 11.29
C ILE A 418 -3.29 -9.40 11.45
N ASP A 419 -2.84 -10.48 10.82
CA ASP A 419 -3.48 -11.80 10.90
C ASP A 419 -3.45 -12.39 12.33
N GLU A 420 -2.34 -12.20 13.08
CA GLU A 420 -2.24 -12.59 14.49
C GLU A 420 -3.25 -11.84 15.38
N VAL A 421 -3.37 -10.53 15.17
CA VAL A 421 -4.10 -9.61 16.03
C VAL A 421 -5.59 -9.60 15.75
N GLU A 422 -5.99 -9.52 14.47
CA GLU A 422 -7.39 -9.42 14.09
C GLU A 422 -8.11 -10.77 14.17
N ARG A 423 -7.38 -11.88 13.99
CA ARG A 423 -7.91 -13.26 14.04
C ARG A 423 -9.13 -13.48 13.15
N ARG A 424 -9.21 -12.75 12.04
CA ARG A 424 -10.24 -12.84 11.01
C ARG A 424 -9.69 -12.38 9.66
N PRO A 425 -10.21 -12.92 8.55
CA PRO A 425 -9.91 -12.37 7.23
C PRO A 425 -10.43 -10.94 7.13
N ARG A 426 -9.74 -10.12 6.33
CA ARG A 426 -10.20 -8.75 6.05
C ARG A 426 -11.20 -8.69 4.90
N SER A 427 -11.34 -9.75 4.12
CA SER A 427 -12.21 -9.78 2.95
C SER A 427 -11.90 -8.55 2.07
N PHE A 428 -12.93 -7.88 1.54
CA PHE A 428 -12.77 -6.72 0.69
C PHE A 428 -12.32 -5.44 1.43
N TRP A 429 -12.31 -5.41 2.78
CA TRP A 429 -11.82 -4.22 3.49
C TRP A 429 -10.31 -4.11 3.37
N THR A 430 -9.81 -2.92 3.05
CA THR A 430 -8.39 -2.65 2.70
C THR A 430 -7.87 -3.42 1.48
N GLY A 431 -8.75 -4.07 0.73
CA GLY A 431 -8.47 -4.52 -0.63
C GLY A 431 -8.50 -3.35 -1.63
N SER A 432 -8.78 -3.65 -2.89
CA SER A 432 -8.81 -2.65 -3.96
C SER A 432 -9.97 -2.85 -4.93
N LEU A 433 -10.59 -1.75 -5.37
CA LEU A 433 -11.66 -1.74 -6.38
C LEU A 433 -11.32 -0.71 -7.47
N GLY A 434 -11.48 -1.11 -8.73
CA GLY A 434 -11.32 -0.19 -9.86
C GLY A 434 -11.33 -0.91 -11.20
N TRP A 435 -10.47 -0.47 -12.12
CA TRP A 435 -10.39 -1.02 -13.47
C TRP A 435 -8.95 -1.21 -13.95
N VAL A 436 -8.77 -2.17 -14.88
CA VAL A 436 -7.50 -2.52 -15.53
C VAL A 436 -7.74 -2.81 -17.02
N ASP A 437 -7.06 -2.09 -17.90
CA ASP A 437 -6.90 -2.46 -19.31
C ASP A 437 -5.72 -3.43 -19.41
N VAL A 438 -6.01 -4.70 -19.71
CA VAL A 438 -4.98 -5.75 -19.75
C VAL A 438 -4.06 -5.64 -20.96
N HIS A 439 -4.41 -4.86 -21.99
CA HIS A 439 -3.56 -4.70 -23.18
C HIS A 439 -2.52 -3.60 -22.97
N SER A 440 -2.95 -2.43 -22.50
CA SER A 440 -2.06 -1.29 -22.22
C SER A 440 -1.39 -1.34 -20.84
N GLY A 441 -1.98 -2.09 -19.90
CA GLY A 441 -1.59 -2.04 -18.49
C GLY A 441 -2.08 -0.81 -17.75
N SER A 442 -2.81 0.10 -18.40
CA SER A 442 -3.40 1.27 -17.74
C SER A 442 -4.45 0.82 -16.72
N CYS A 443 -4.46 1.45 -15.55
CA CYS A 443 -5.38 1.08 -14.49
C CYS A 443 -5.64 2.25 -13.53
N ALA A 444 -6.75 2.16 -12.81
CA ALA A 444 -7.00 3.01 -11.65
C ALA A 444 -7.68 2.17 -10.57
N LEU A 445 -7.04 2.10 -9.40
CA LEU A 445 -7.41 1.26 -8.29
C LEU A 445 -7.48 2.11 -7.01
N ASN A 446 -8.57 1.96 -6.26
CA ASN A 446 -8.72 2.57 -4.95
C ASN A 446 -8.19 1.67 -3.83
N ILE A 447 -8.14 2.19 -2.61
CA ILE A 447 -8.09 1.35 -1.42
C ILE A 447 -9.49 1.26 -0.84
N MET A 448 -10.02 0.06 -0.61
CA MET A 448 -11.37 -0.15 -0.05
C MET A 448 -11.42 0.11 1.46
N ILE A 449 -11.25 1.38 1.84
CA ILE A 449 -11.58 1.94 3.15
C ILE A 449 -12.93 2.64 3.09
N ARG A 450 -13.56 2.90 4.25
CA ARG A 450 -14.95 3.38 4.30
C ARG A 450 -15.85 2.52 3.39
N THR A 451 -15.77 1.21 3.61
CA THR A 451 -16.46 0.19 2.81
C THR A 451 -17.40 -0.64 3.68
N LEU A 452 -18.61 -0.87 3.18
CA LEU A 452 -19.55 -1.87 3.67
C LEU A 452 -19.49 -3.09 2.73
N ILE A 453 -19.27 -4.25 3.32
CA ILE A 453 -19.34 -5.56 2.64
C ILE A 453 -20.70 -6.15 3.03
N ALA A 454 -21.64 -6.20 2.09
CA ALA A 454 -22.96 -6.74 2.32
C ALA A 454 -23.08 -8.14 1.72
N LYS A 455 -23.52 -9.12 2.51
CA LYS A 455 -23.79 -10.49 2.09
C LYS A 455 -25.30 -10.77 2.16
N LYS A 456 -25.86 -11.38 1.12
CA LYS A 456 -27.27 -11.79 1.09
C LYS A 456 -27.41 -13.18 1.69
N THR A 457 -28.29 -13.30 2.68
CA THR A 457 -28.61 -14.57 3.34
C THR A 457 -30.09 -14.92 3.13
N ARG A 458 -30.52 -16.09 3.59
CA ARG A 458 -31.94 -16.47 3.60
C ARG A 458 -32.81 -15.57 4.47
N TYR A 459 -32.22 -14.82 5.41
CA TYR A 459 -32.91 -13.95 6.36
C TYR A 459 -32.92 -12.48 5.93
N GLY A 460 -32.29 -12.15 4.80
CA GLY A 460 -32.08 -10.77 4.37
C GLY A 460 -30.60 -10.47 4.20
N TRP A 461 -30.27 -9.19 4.15
CA TRP A 461 -28.90 -8.72 4.00
C TRP A 461 -28.22 -8.62 5.37
N SER A 462 -26.96 -9.06 5.45
CA SER A 462 -26.06 -8.75 6.55
C SER A 462 -24.92 -7.89 6.04
N GLY A 463 -24.38 -7.03 6.90
CA GLY A 463 -23.32 -6.09 6.57
C GLY A 463 -22.13 -6.23 7.52
N SER A 464 -20.94 -5.99 6.99
CA SER A 464 -19.70 -5.87 7.74
C SER A 464 -19.01 -4.55 7.38
N ILE A 465 -18.69 -3.76 8.40
CA ILE A 465 -17.94 -2.51 8.27
C ILE A 465 -16.70 -2.60 9.15
N ALA A 466 -15.57 -2.17 8.64
CA ALA A 466 -14.34 -2.06 9.41
C ALA A 466 -13.75 -0.67 9.33
N ALA A 467 -13.09 -0.28 10.42
CA ALA A 467 -12.31 0.93 10.49
C ALA A 467 -11.16 0.78 11.47
N GLY A 468 -10.09 1.50 11.19
CA GLY A 468 -8.82 1.38 11.87
C GLY A 468 -7.86 2.49 11.48
N GLY A 469 -6.65 2.42 12.01
CA GLY A 469 -5.58 3.38 11.77
C GLY A 469 -4.22 2.74 11.95
N GLY A 470 -3.19 3.42 11.46
CA GLY A 470 -1.81 3.03 11.67
C GLY A 470 -1.37 3.32 13.09
N ILE A 471 -1.01 2.27 13.82
CA ILE A 471 -0.50 2.35 15.17
C ILE A 471 1.00 2.57 15.11
N THR A 472 1.47 3.66 15.69
CA THR A 472 2.88 4.00 15.83
C THR A 472 3.27 4.03 17.31
N ILE A 473 4.55 4.23 17.61
CA ILE A 473 5.01 4.37 19.00
C ILE A 473 4.32 5.54 19.72
N GLY A 474 3.97 6.60 18.97
CA GLY A 474 3.29 7.81 19.43
C GLY A 474 1.76 7.69 19.45
N SER A 475 1.19 6.52 19.17
CA SER A 475 -0.26 6.29 19.30
C SER A 475 -0.71 6.27 20.75
N ILE A 476 -1.88 6.87 21.01
CA ILE A 476 -2.53 6.87 22.31
C ILE A 476 -3.72 5.91 22.22
N PRO A 477 -3.72 4.76 22.93
CA PRO A 477 -4.71 3.71 22.72
C PRO A 477 -6.16 4.20 22.71
N ARG A 478 -6.53 5.03 23.70
CA ARG A 478 -7.88 5.58 23.81
C ARG A 478 -8.28 6.46 22.61
N ALA A 479 -7.33 7.23 22.07
CA ALA A 479 -7.57 8.10 20.92
C ALA A 479 -7.79 7.27 19.65
N GLU A 480 -6.98 6.24 19.43
CA GLU A 480 -7.10 5.33 18.29
C GLU A 480 -8.43 4.55 18.31
N VAL A 481 -8.90 4.12 19.49
CA VAL A 481 -10.22 3.51 19.63
C VAL A 481 -11.34 4.46 19.19
N ASN A 482 -11.25 5.73 19.60
CA ASN A 482 -12.22 6.75 19.23
C ASN A 482 -12.14 7.08 17.73
N GLU A 483 -10.94 7.13 17.16
CA GLU A 483 -10.72 7.34 15.73
C GLU A 483 -11.34 6.22 14.89
N ALA A 484 -11.15 4.96 15.27
CA ALA A 484 -11.78 3.82 14.59
C ALA A 484 -13.32 3.94 14.59
N LYS A 485 -13.93 4.28 15.74
CA LYS A 485 -15.38 4.50 15.84
C LYS A 485 -15.84 5.67 14.96
N TRP A 486 -15.10 6.78 14.98
CA TRP A 486 -15.41 7.97 14.18
C TRP A 486 -15.34 7.68 12.68
N LYS A 487 -14.29 6.99 12.22
CA LYS A 487 -14.13 6.57 10.82
C LYS A 487 -15.26 5.64 10.35
N ALA A 488 -15.78 4.77 11.22
CA ALA A 488 -16.90 3.88 10.90
C ALA A 488 -18.28 4.58 10.97
N ALA A 489 -18.40 5.68 11.70
CA ALA A 489 -19.70 6.26 12.07
C ALA A 489 -20.57 6.64 10.87
N ALA A 490 -20.00 7.21 9.80
CA ALA A 490 -20.77 7.59 8.61
C ALA A 490 -21.45 6.38 7.95
N LEU A 491 -20.73 5.25 7.83
CA LEU A 491 -21.26 4.00 7.30
C LEU A 491 -22.30 3.38 8.22
N ARG A 492 -22.02 3.34 9.54
CA ARG A 492 -22.94 2.78 10.53
C ARG A 492 -24.26 3.55 10.57
N ARG A 493 -24.22 4.89 10.45
CA ARG A 493 -25.42 5.73 10.27
C ARG A 493 -26.15 5.39 8.97
N ALA A 494 -25.43 5.31 7.85
CA ALA A 494 -26.06 5.00 6.57
C ALA A 494 -26.73 3.62 6.54
N CYS A 495 -26.26 2.66 7.36
CA CYS A 495 -26.87 1.34 7.55
C CYS A 495 -28.02 1.32 8.56
N GLY A 496 -28.24 2.41 9.32
CA GLY A 496 -29.24 2.46 10.39
C GLY A 496 -28.81 1.76 11.68
N TRP A 497 -27.52 1.52 11.90
CA TRP A 497 -27.01 0.86 13.12
C TRP A 497 -26.83 1.80 14.31
N ILE A 498 -26.69 3.09 14.02
CA ILE A 498 -26.59 4.14 15.04
C ILE A 498 -27.41 5.35 14.60
N GLU A 499 -27.91 6.11 15.57
CA GLU A 499 -28.65 7.34 15.33
C GLU A 499 -27.77 8.45 14.75
N ASN A 500 -28.43 9.42 14.11
CA ASN A 500 -27.79 10.66 13.72
C ASN A 500 -27.49 11.47 14.99
N SER A 501 -26.23 11.58 15.38
CA SER A 501 -25.81 12.58 16.36
C SER A 501 -25.41 13.86 15.62
N ASP A 502 -25.97 15.00 16.03
CA ASP A 502 -25.64 16.32 15.51
C ASP A 502 -24.17 16.66 15.81
N SER A 503 -23.27 16.36 14.88
CA SER A 503 -21.97 17.00 14.82
C SER A 503 -21.71 17.43 13.37
N ALA A 504 -22.29 18.57 12.99
CA ALA A 504 -22.00 19.16 11.69
C ALA A 504 -20.55 19.67 11.69
N LEU A 505 -19.66 18.96 10.99
CA LEU A 505 -18.36 19.51 10.64
C LEU A 505 -18.56 20.69 9.67
N PRO A 506 -17.83 21.81 9.84
CA PRO A 506 -17.93 22.93 8.93
C PRO A 506 -17.56 22.48 7.51
N THR A 507 -18.34 22.94 6.53
CA THR A 507 -18.12 22.62 5.12
C THR A 507 -17.58 23.84 4.37
N ARG A 508 -16.46 23.68 3.66
CA ARG A 508 -15.78 24.75 2.90
C ARG A 508 -15.47 24.31 1.46
N LYS A 509 -15.09 25.27 0.60
CA LYS A 509 -14.66 24.97 -0.79
C LYS A 509 -13.32 24.24 -0.80
N LEU A 510 -13.06 23.53 -1.90
CA LEU A 510 -11.77 22.87 -2.11
C LEU A 510 -10.67 23.90 -2.34
N THR A 511 -9.56 23.72 -1.63
CA THR A 511 -8.35 24.54 -1.79
C THR A 511 -7.12 23.66 -1.63
N ASN A 512 -6.07 23.93 -2.40
CA ASN A 512 -4.78 23.25 -2.25
C ASN A 512 -3.73 24.28 -1.79
N HIS A 513 -2.87 23.87 -0.88
CA HIS A 513 -1.82 24.70 -0.29
C HIS A 513 -0.46 24.01 -0.48
N PRO A 514 0.31 24.40 -1.52
CA PRO A 514 1.63 23.83 -1.79
C PRO A 514 2.60 23.99 -0.62
N LEU A 515 3.41 22.95 -0.41
CA LEU A 515 4.52 22.91 0.53
C LEU A 515 5.83 22.68 -0.23
N GLU A 516 6.96 22.94 0.43
CA GLU A 516 8.28 22.67 -0.14
C GLU A 516 8.53 21.16 -0.19
N ILE A 517 8.88 20.65 -1.37
CA ILE A 517 9.15 19.23 -1.57
C ILE A 517 10.50 18.89 -0.93
N GLU A 518 10.49 17.88 -0.06
CA GLU A 518 11.72 17.21 0.36
C GLU A 518 12.18 16.32 -0.80
N GLU A 519 13.02 16.86 -1.68
CA GLU A 519 13.47 16.13 -2.86
C GLU A 519 14.48 15.05 -2.48
N ALA A 520 14.18 13.79 -2.83
CA ALA A 520 15.20 12.77 -2.92
C ALA A 520 16.21 13.20 -3.99
N PRO A 521 17.52 13.04 -3.78
CA PRO A 521 18.48 13.62 -4.70
C PRO A 521 18.43 12.89 -6.07
N ILE A 522 18.54 13.68 -7.14
CA ILE A 522 18.34 13.22 -8.52
C ILE A 522 19.53 12.35 -8.93
N THR A 523 19.23 11.17 -9.44
CA THR A 523 20.24 10.22 -9.87
C THR A 523 20.36 10.10 -11.39
N SER A 524 21.56 9.79 -11.90
CA SER A 524 21.80 9.54 -13.31
C SER A 524 21.52 8.08 -13.68
N ALA A 525 20.81 7.85 -14.79
CA ALA A 525 20.31 6.54 -15.21
C ALA A 525 21.40 5.60 -15.77
N HIS A 526 22.30 5.08 -14.91
CA HIS A 526 23.42 4.24 -15.37
C HIS A 526 23.53 2.85 -14.71
N GLY A 527 23.14 2.68 -13.45
CA GLY A 527 23.14 1.36 -12.79
C GLY A 527 21.85 0.56 -12.99
N SER A 528 21.94 -0.75 -12.81
CA SER A 528 20.79 -1.67 -12.81
C SER A 528 20.51 -2.24 -11.40
N VAL A 529 19.26 -2.68 -11.17
CA VAL A 529 18.85 -3.34 -9.93
C VAL A 529 18.26 -4.70 -10.26
N GLN A 530 18.71 -5.75 -9.59
CA GLN A 530 18.19 -7.11 -9.77
C GLN A 530 18.15 -7.87 -8.46
N PHE A 531 17.13 -8.72 -8.28
CA PHE A 531 17.12 -9.73 -7.22
C PHE A 531 17.87 -10.97 -7.68
N VAL A 532 18.70 -11.54 -6.80
CA VAL A 532 19.49 -12.74 -7.06
C VAL A 532 19.26 -13.77 -5.95
N ASP A 533 19.57 -15.03 -6.26
CA ASP A 533 19.58 -16.13 -5.30
C ASP A 533 21.00 -16.60 -4.97
N GLU A 534 21.16 -17.46 -3.96
CA GLU A 534 22.46 -18.00 -3.58
C GLU A 534 23.13 -18.85 -4.66
N SER A 535 22.40 -19.35 -5.65
CA SER A 535 22.94 -20.22 -6.70
C SER A 535 23.71 -19.46 -7.79
N ILE A 536 23.49 -18.15 -7.91
CA ILE A 536 24.18 -17.32 -8.92
C ILE A 536 25.70 -17.40 -8.73
N PRO A 537 26.51 -17.68 -9.77
CA PRO A 537 27.94 -17.93 -9.61
C PRO A 537 28.72 -16.67 -9.24
N THR A 538 28.43 -15.55 -9.88
CA THR A 538 29.05 -14.24 -9.69
C THR A 538 28.01 -13.15 -9.89
N ILE A 539 28.23 -11.97 -9.33
CA ILE A 539 27.40 -10.78 -9.57
C ILE A 539 28.23 -9.66 -10.16
N ASN A 540 27.56 -8.69 -10.79
CA ASN A 540 28.18 -7.42 -11.13
C ASN A 540 27.84 -6.37 -10.06
N GLY A 541 28.76 -5.44 -9.83
CA GLY A 541 28.54 -4.31 -8.94
C GLY A 541 28.45 -4.70 -7.45
N ILE A 542 27.37 -4.33 -6.79
CA ILE A 542 27.25 -4.28 -5.33
C ILE A 542 26.30 -5.38 -4.85
N LEU A 543 26.66 -6.04 -3.75
CA LEU A 543 25.78 -6.98 -3.05
C LEU A 543 24.99 -6.24 -1.97
N LEU A 544 23.67 -6.13 -2.13
CA LEU A 544 22.77 -5.61 -1.09
C LEU A 544 22.05 -6.78 -0.41
N ILE A 545 22.16 -6.88 0.90
CA ILE A 545 21.47 -7.91 1.70
C ILE A 545 20.15 -7.35 2.22
N ASP A 546 19.03 -7.93 1.76
CA ASP A 546 17.67 -7.56 2.17
C ASP A 546 17.22 -8.37 3.39
N ASN A 547 16.85 -7.69 4.48
CA ASN A 547 16.41 -8.33 5.72
C ASN A 547 14.89 -8.22 5.96
N LEU A 548 14.07 -8.26 4.89
CA LEU A 548 12.61 -8.09 4.92
C LEU A 548 12.16 -6.66 5.24
N ASP A 549 12.92 -5.69 4.77
CA ASP A 549 12.61 -4.28 4.96
C ASP A 549 11.81 -3.72 3.77
N SER A 550 11.03 -2.66 4.01
CA SER A 550 10.29 -1.97 2.95
C SER A 550 10.99 -0.68 2.48
N PHE A 551 12.30 -0.55 2.71
CA PHE A 551 13.15 0.51 2.15
C PHE A 551 14.35 -0.03 1.34
N THR A 552 14.51 -1.35 1.22
CA THR A 552 15.63 -1.98 0.50
C THR A 552 15.77 -1.46 -0.95
N LEU A 553 14.67 -1.29 -1.69
CA LEU A 553 14.77 -0.78 -3.07
C LEU A 553 15.07 0.71 -3.14
N ASN A 554 14.74 1.49 -2.11
CA ASN A 554 15.17 2.89 -2.06
C ASN A 554 16.71 2.95 -2.00
N ILE A 555 17.34 2.08 -1.21
CA ILE A 555 18.82 1.94 -1.15
C ILE A 555 19.35 1.49 -2.51
N ALA A 556 18.76 0.44 -3.09
CA ALA A 556 19.20 -0.09 -4.38
C ALA A 556 19.10 0.96 -5.50
N HIS A 557 18.00 1.72 -5.58
CA HIS A 557 17.81 2.78 -6.58
C HIS A 557 18.72 3.98 -6.33
N ALA A 558 18.99 4.32 -5.08
CA ALA A 558 19.96 5.35 -4.71
C ALA A 558 21.36 4.99 -5.24
N VAL A 559 21.83 3.78 -4.94
CA VAL A 559 23.14 3.26 -5.36
C VAL A 559 23.22 3.06 -6.88
N ALA A 560 22.20 2.49 -7.50
CA ALA A 560 22.13 2.35 -8.96
C ALA A 560 22.10 3.70 -9.67
N GLY A 561 21.49 4.67 -9.02
CA GLY A 561 21.49 6.03 -9.47
C GLY A 561 22.84 6.76 -9.40
N LEU A 562 23.75 6.29 -8.55
CA LEU A 562 25.16 6.71 -8.51
C LEU A 562 26.01 5.99 -9.58
N GLY A 563 25.39 5.14 -10.41
CA GLY A 563 26.04 4.48 -11.55
C GLY A 563 26.55 3.08 -11.28
N HIS A 564 26.11 2.42 -10.21
CA HIS A 564 26.56 1.07 -9.84
C HIS A 564 25.48 0.01 -10.00
N ASP A 565 25.79 -1.15 -10.57
CA ASP A 565 24.84 -2.26 -10.56
C ASP A 565 24.62 -2.78 -9.12
N VAL A 566 23.38 -3.13 -8.78
CA VAL A 566 23.00 -3.64 -7.46
C VAL A 566 22.33 -5.00 -7.61
N SER A 567 22.91 -6.01 -6.97
CA SER A 567 22.34 -7.34 -6.84
C SER A 567 21.85 -7.55 -5.41
N ILE A 568 20.54 -7.77 -5.26
CA ILE A 568 19.85 -7.89 -3.98
C ILE A 568 19.68 -9.36 -3.61
N LEU A 569 20.21 -9.78 -2.47
CA LEU A 569 20.04 -11.12 -1.92
C LEU A 569 19.18 -11.08 -0.66
N LYS A 570 18.08 -11.84 -0.64
CA LYS A 570 17.18 -11.94 0.53
C LYS A 570 17.82 -12.80 1.63
N ALA A 571 18.07 -12.22 2.80
CA ALA A 571 18.73 -12.91 3.91
C ALA A 571 17.81 -13.83 4.73
N ARG A 572 16.51 -13.57 4.71
CA ARG A 572 15.51 -14.26 5.56
C ARG A 572 14.54 -15.12 4.74
N ASP A 573 15.01 -15.68 3.63
CA ASP A 573 14.19 -16.58 2.83
C ASP A 573 14.13 -17.99 3.44
N TYR A 574 12.95 -18.59 3.44
CA TYR A 574 12.64 -19.90 4.07
C TYR A 574 13.53 -21.04 3.55
N LEU A 575 14.00 -20.93 2.31
CA LEU A 575 14.83 -21.94 1.66
C LEU A 575 16.25 -22.01 2.26
N SER A 576 16.73 -20.95 2.91
CA SER A 576 18.06 -20.90 3.52
C SER A 576 18.00 -21.13 5.03
N ARG A 577 17.54 -22.30 5.50
CA ARG A 577 17.84 -22.79 6.88
C ARG A 577 19.32 -23.15 7.07
N LYS A 578 20.20 -22.55 6.27
CA LYS A 578 21.63 -22.80 6.28
C LYS A 578 22.18 -22.13 7.54
N PRO A 579 22.90 -22.85 8.40
CA PRO A 579 23.57 -22.23 9.53
C PRO A 579 24.69 -21.34 8.98
N TRP A 580 24.45 -20.03 8.97
CA TRP A 580 25.44 -19.04 8.56
C TRP A 580 26.45 -18.81 9.68
N ASN A 581 27.72 -18.78 9.30
CA ASN A 581 28.84 -18.39 10.15
C ASN A 581 29.84 -17.59 9.30
N ALA A 582 30.88 -17.03 9.92
CA ALA A 582 31.82 -16.16 9.23
C ALA A 582 32.46 -16.84 8.00
N ASP A 583 32.88 -18.11 8.12
CA ASP A 583 33.47 -18.87 7.01
C ASP A 583 32.49 -19.12 5.86
N SER A 584 31.25 -19.51 6.17
CA SER A 584 30.25 -19.81 5.13
C SER A 584 29.78 -18.53 4.42
N ALA A 585 29.65 -17.43 5.15
CA ALA A 585 29.36 -16.11 4.59
C ALA A 585 30.52 -15.59 3.73
N ALA A 586 31.78 -15.70 4.20
CA ALA A 586 32.94 -15.34 3.41
C ALA A 586 33.03 -16.15 2.11
N LYS A 587 32.76 -17.47 2.15
CA LYS A 587 32.70 -18.31 0.94
C LYS A 587 31.65 -17.84 -0.05
N LEU A 588 30.48 -17.39 0.43
CA LEU A 588 29.45 -16.81 -0.42
C LEU A 588 29.97 -15.53 -1.08
N VAL A 589 30.41 -14.55 -0.29
CA VAL A 589 30.84 -13.23 -0.78
C VAL A 589 32.05 -13.35 -1.73
N ASN A 590 33.06 -14.14 -1.37
CA ASN A 590 34.25 -14.35 -2.21
C ASN A 590 33.95 -15.09 -3.53
N ARG A 591 32.88 -15.92 -3.55
CA ARG A 591 32.41 -16.54 -4.79
C ARG A 591 31.67 -15.54 -5.66
N LEU A 592 30.78 -14.75 -5.06
CA LEU A 592 29.99 -13.74 -5.77
C LEU A 592 30.86 -12.59 -6.32
N LYS A 593 31.98 -12.29 -5.66
CA LYS A 593 32.94 -11.23 -6.00
C LYS A 593 32.30 -9.85 -6.23
N PRO A 594 31.48 -9.34 -5.30
CA PRO A 594 31.00 -7.97 -5.41
C PRO A 594 32.16 -6.97 -5.33
N SER A 595 31.91 -5.75 -5.79
CA SER A 595 32.76 -4.58 -5.52
C SER A 595 32.60 -4.10 -4.08
N HIS A 596 31.37 -4.06 -3.56
CA HIS A 596 31.01 -3.62 -2.21
C HIS A 596 29.88 -4.48 -1.66
N VAL A 597 29.77 -4.54 -0.33
CA VAL A 597 28.64 -5.18 0.35
C VAL A 597 27.89 -4.17 1.20
N ILE A 598 26.57 -4.11 1.03
CA ILE A 598 25.67 -3.34 1.89
C ILE A 598 24.80 -4.32 2.68
N LEU A 599 24.88 -4.25 4.00
CA LEU A 599 23.99 -4.95 4.91
C LEU A 599 22.78 -4.05 5.16
N GLY A 600 21.65 -4.39 4.53
CA GLY A 600 20.45 -3.55 4.56
C GLY A 600 19.74 -3.49 5.93
N PRO A 601 18.73 -2.60 6.04
CA PRO A 601 17.87 -2.52 7.21
C PRO A 601 16.96 -3.75 7.34
N GLY A 602 16.24 -3.84 8.46
CA GLY A 602 15.21 -4.85 8.66
C GLY A 602 14.69 -4.87 10.11
N PRO A 603 13.59 -5.61 10.35
CA PRO A 603 12.97 -5.71 11.66
C PRO A 603 13.73 -6.67 12.59
N GLY A 604 13.52 -6.50 13.89
CA GLY A 604 14.06 -7.33 14.95
C GLY A 604 15.52 -7.01 15.29
N LYS A 605 16.24 -8.01 15.78
CA LYS A 605 17.65 -7.93 16.17
C LYS A 605 18.55 -8.50 15.08
N PRO A 606 19.85 -8.17 15.08
CA PRO A 606 20.81 -8.78 14.15
C PRO A 606 20.83 -10.32 14.19
N ASP A 607 20.57 -10.93 15.34
CA ASP A 607 20.50 -12.40 15.47
C ASP A 607 19.34 -13.03 14.66
N ASP A 608 18.29 -12.26 14.38
CA ASP A 608 17.17 -12.66 13.53
C ASP A 608 17.56 -12.65 12.04
N SER A 609 18.74 -12.12 11.68
CA SER A 609 19.34 -12.23 10.34
C SER A 609 20.72 -12.89 10.36
N PRO A 610 20.78 -14.24 10.40
CA PRO A 610 22.04 -14.97 10.53
C PRO A 610 23.06 -14.66 9.42
N LEU A 611 22.62 -14.47 8.17
CA LEU A 611 23.50 -14.12 7.05
C LEU A 611 24.15 -12.75 7.26
N THR A 612 23.35 -11.74 7.59
CA THR A 612 23.82 -10.36 7.84
C THR A 612 24.83 -10.32 8.98
N LEU A 613 24.53 -10.99 10.10
CA LEU A 613 25.45 -11.08 11.23
C LEU A 613 26.73 -11.87 10.89
N ALA A 614 26.62 -12.91 10.07
CA ALA A 614 27.78 -13.70 9.63
C ALA A 614 28.71 -12.90 8.70
N ILE A 615 28.16 -12.10 7.78
CA ILE A 615 28.95 -11.20 6.92
C ILE A 615 29.66 -10.14 7.78
N ALA A 616 28.96 -9.51 8.73
CA ALA A 616 29.56 -8.53 9.63
C ALA A 616 30.72 -9.12 10.47
N LYS A 617 30.59 -10.38 10.92
CA LYS A 617 31.68 -11.09 11.61
C LYS A 617 32.85 -11.39 10.66
N ALA A 618 32.55 -11.86 9.45
CA ALA A 618 33.56 -12.21 8.46
C ALA A 618 34.36 -10.98 7.99
N SER A 619 33.72 -9.82 7.84
CA SER A 619 34.40 -8.58 7.47
C SER A 619 35.36 -8.11 8.56
N LEU A 620 34.94 -8.12 9.83
CA LEU A 620 35.82 -7.76 10.97
C LEU A 620 36.97 -8.75 11.19
N GLN A 621 36.85 -9.99 10.68
CA GLN A 621 37.91 -11.00 10.68
C GLN A 621 38.79 -10.94 9.43
N SER A 622 38.59 -9.95 8.55
CA SER A 622 39.30 -9.79 7.27
C SER A 622 39.17 -11.01 6.34
N LEU A 623 38.08 -11.77 6.45
CA LEU A 623 37.76 -12.89 5.54
C LEU A 623 37.05 -12.41 4.26
N ILE A 624 36.57 -11.17 4.27
CA ILE A 624 35.92 -10.48 3.16
C ILE A 624 36.77 -9.24 2.86
N PRO A 625 37.46 -9.18 1.71
CA PRO A 625 38.30 -8.04 1.35
C PRO A 625 37.49 -6.83 0.85
N GLN A 626 36.24 -7.02 0.44
CA GLN A 626 35.37 -5.95 -0.07
C GLN A 626 34.97 -4.97 1.04
N PRO A 627 34.84 -3.67 0.74
CA PRO A 627 34.22 -2.70 1.63
C PRO A 627 32.82 -3.11 2.07
N VAL A 628 32.50 -2.89 3.34
CA VAL A 628 31.20 -3.25 3.94
C VAL A 628 30.57 -2.05 4.61
N MET A 629 29.33 -1.74 4.23
CA MET A 629 28.47 -0.77 4.93
C MET A 629 27.28 -1.48 5.58
N GLY A 630 27.02 -1.19 6.85
CA GLY A 630 25.77 -1.57 7.51
C GLY A 630 24.79 -0.42 7.64
N ILE A 631 23.52 -0.62 7.28
CA ILE A 631 22.45 0.39 7.44
C ILE A 631 21.42 -0.14 8.44
N CYS A 632 21.11 0.64 9.47
CA CYS A 632 20.19 0.32 10.56
C CYS A 632 20.45 -1.07 11.20
N LEU A 633 19.70 -2.12 10.84
CA LEU A 633 19.97 -3.49 11.29
C LEU A 633 21.40 -3.96 10.92
N GLY A 634 21.89 -3.60 9.72
CA GLY A 634 23.26 -3.88 9.30
C GLY A 634 24.31 -3.17 10.16
N HIS A 635 24.06 -1.92 10.56
CA HIS A 635 24.91 -1.18 11.50
C HIS A 635 24.94 -1.86 12.88
N GLN A 636 23.77 -2.29 13.37
CA GLN A 636 23.65 -3.03 14.61
C GLN A 636 24.37 -4.38 14.55
N ALA A 637 24.35 -5.06 13.40
CA ALA A 637 25.08 -6.30 13.19
C ALA A 637 26.60 -6.10 13.27
N ILE A 638 27.13 -5.00 12.70
CA ILE A 638 28.55 -4.63 12.81
C ILE A 638 28.93 -4.36 14.27
N GLY A 639 28.14 -3.56 14.98
CA GLY A 639 28.37 -3.29 16.41
C GLY A 639 28.37 -4.58 17.24
N LEU A 640 27.37 -5.43 17.04
CA LEU A 640 27.27 -6.72 17.75
C LEU A 640 28.45 -7.66 17.42
N ALA A 641 28.85 -7.73 16.15
CA ALA A 641 29.99 -8.54 15.70
C ALA A 641 31.32 -8.07 16.30
N ALA A 642 31.45 -6.76 16.57
CA ALA A 642 32.60 -6.18 17.26
C ALA A 642 32.57 -6.33 18.80
N GLY A 643 31.52 -6.97 19.35
CA GLY A 643 31.37 -7.21 20.78
C GLY A 643 30.63 -6.11 21.55
N MET A 644 30.06 -5.13 20.86
CA MET A 644 29.14 -4.15 21.44
C MET A 644 27.78 -4.80 21.71
N THR A 645 26.88 -4.10 22.39
CA THR A 645 25.53 -4.59 22.70
C THR A 645 24.47 -3.84 21.91
N VAL A 646 23.42 -4.54 21.48
CA VAL A 646 22.25 -3.93 20.84
C VAL A 646 21.08 -4.03 21.82
N ASN A 647 20.60 -2.87 22.27
CA ASN A 647 19.53 -2.76 23.26
C ASN A 647 18.41 -1.89 22.70
N ARG A 648 17.27 -1.86 23.41
CA ARG A 648 16.25 -0.84 23.15
C ARG A 648 16.86 0.54 23.38
N SER A 649 16.53 1.49 22.50
CA SER A 649 16.95 2.88 22.68
C SER A 649 16.46 3.39 24.03
N VAL A 650 17.38 4.01 24.78
CA VAL A 650 17.08 4.60 26.10
C VAL A 650 16.08 5.75 25.97
N HIS A 651 16.09 6.43 24.83
CA HIS A 651 15.23 7.58 24.52
C HIS A 651 13.94 7.17 23.79
N GLY A 652 13.75 5.87 23.58
CA GLY A 652 12.60 5.31 22.88
C GLY A 652 12.78 5.24 21.35
N PRO A 653 11.85 4.57 20.66
CA PRO A 653 11.88 4.46 19.22
C PRO A 653 11.76 5.79 18.48
N VAL A 654 12.50 5.92 17.37
CA VAL A 654 12.41 7.06 16.45
C VAL A 654 12.19 6.54 15.03
N HIS A 655 11.07 6.92 14.41
CA HIS A 655 10.67 6.50 13.06
C HIS A 655 10.27 7.70 12.22
N GLY A 656 10.92 7.88 11.06
CA GLY A 656 10.58 8.93 10.09
C GLY A 656 11.06 10.33 10.47
N VAL A 657 11.90 10.45 11.51
CA VAL A 657 12.37 11.75 12.02
C VAL A 657 13.85 11.96 11.70
N PRO A 658 14.21 13.06 11.01
CA PRO A 658 15.59 13.51 10.89
C PRO A 658 16.20 13.93 12.23
N ARG A 659 17.40 13.45 12.55
CA ARG A 659 18.17 13.84 13.73
C ARG A 659 19.53 14.42 13.37
N SER A 660 19.96 15.40 14.18
CA SER A 660 21.24 16.10 14.05
C SER A 660 22.38 15.18 14.49
N CYS A 661 23.33 14.92 13.59
CA CYS A 661 24.46 14.01 13.81
C CYS A 661 25.78 14.79 13.81
N LEU A 662 26.57 14.64 14.87
CA LEU A 662 27.91 15.23 15.00
C LEU A 662 28.97 14.25 14.50
N HIS A 663 29.54 14.53 13.32
CA HIS A 663 30.56 13.71 12.66
C HIS A 663 31.85 14.49 12.39
N SER A 664 32.90 13.77 11.96
CA SER A 664 34.26 14.32 11.74
C SER A 664 34.48 14.97 10.37
N GLU A 665 33.44 15.05 9.53
CA GLU A 665 33.49 15.56 8.14
C GLU A 665 34.54 14.83 7.26
N SER A 666 34.88 13.60 7.63
CA SER A 666 35.90 12.78 6.97
C SER A 666 35.32 11.45 6.53
N ARG A 667 36.05 10.71 5.68
CA ARG A 667 35.68 9.36 5.21
C ARG A 667 34.25 9.31 4.63
N ILE A 668 33.31 8.57 5.23
CA ILE A 668 31.92 8.49 4.71
C ILE A 668 31.20 9.84 4.80
N PHE A 669 31.65 10.73 5.69
CA PHE A 669 31.13 12.09 5.86
C PHE A 669 31.93 13.15 5.10
N SER A 670 32.85 12.76 4.22
CA SER A 670 33.67 13.72 3.48
C SER A 670 32.81 14.66 2.62
N GLY A 671 33.00 15.97 2.82
CA GLY A 671 32.24 17.01 2.09
C GLY A 671 30.80 17.20 2.58
N ILE A 672 30.43 16.61 3.72
CA ILE A 672 29.17 16.88 4.43
C ILE A 672 29.52 17.76 5.63
N GLN A 673 28.77 18.86 5.83
CA GLN A 673 28.99 19.77 6.95
C GLN A 673 28.40 19.21 8.25
N SER A 674 29.14 19.33 9.36
CA SER A 674 28.70 18.90 10.69
C SER A 674 28.10 20.07 11.48
N PRO A 675 26.96 19.89 12.18
CA PRO A 675 26.11 18.70 12.15
C PRO A 675 25.28 18.62 10.85
N SER A 676 24.92 17.39 10.46
CA SER A 676 23.97 17.12 9.36
C SER A 676 22.78 16.29 9.82
N MET A 677 21.68 16.37 9.07
CA MET A 677 20.39 15.76 9.43
C MET A 677 20.16 14.45 8.67
N PHE A 678 19.94 13.36 9.40
CA PHE A 678 19.63 12.05 8.82
C PHE A 678 18.40 11.39 9.47
N THR A 679 17.57 10.75 8.65
CA THR A 679 16.30 10.13 9.08
C THR A 679 16.53 8.81 9.79
N ARG A 680 15.92 8.64 10.96
CA ARG A 680 15.96 7.40 11.74
C ARG A 680 14.69 6.58 11.56
N TYR A 681 14.88 5.25 11.49
CA TYR A 681 13.82 4.26 11.61
C TYR A 681 14.25 3.12 12.54
N ASN A 682 14.54 3.43 13.80
CA ASN A 682 15.07 2.44 14.74
C ASN A 682 14.44 2.51 16.13
N SER A 683 14.20 1.32 16.68
CA SER A 683 13.80 1.11 18.09
C SER A 683 14.95 0.57 18.94
N LEU A 684 15.90 -0.10 18.28
CA LEU A 684 17.10 -0.63 18.89
C LEU A 684 18.29 0.24 18.51
N SER A 685 19.30 0.29 19.37
CA SER A 685 20.52 1.06 19.18
C SER A 685 21.72 0.28 19.68
N VAL A 686 22.87 0.49 19.03
CA VAL A 686 24.16 0.02 19.54
C VAL A 686 24.53 0.84 20.77
N SER A 687 25.05 0.18 21.82
CA SER A 687 25.53 0.85 23.03
C SER A 687 26.94 0.37 23.43
N ASN A 688 27.72 1.29 23.99
CA ASN A 688 29.17 1.19 24.11
C ASN A 688 29.68 0.38 25.31
N VAL A 689 29.03 -0.74 25.64
CA VAL A 689 29.32 -1.50 26.87
C VAL A 689 30.73 -2.14 26.85
N LYS A 690 31.35 -2.28 25.67
CA LYS A 690 32.70 -2.82 25.46
C LYS A 690 33.38 -2.16 24.26
N ASP A 691 33.61 -0.84 24.32
CA ASP A 691 34.37 -0.16 23.27
C ASP A 691 35.75 -0.81 23.10
N THR A 692 35.98 -1.47 21.98
CA THR A 692 37.28 -2.08 21.66
C THR A 692 38.27 -1.04 21.12
N GLY A 693 37.83 0.21 20.92
CA GLY A 693 38.64 1.30 20.41
C GLY A 693 38.96 1.20 18.92
N ILE A 694 38.33 0.26 18.20
CA ILE A 694 38.58 0.02 16.77
C ILE A 694 37.78 0.93 15.84
N PHE A 695 36.73 1.58 16.36
CA PHE A 695 35.87 2.48 15.60
C PHE A 695 36.13 3.95 15.95
N GLU A 696 35.97 4.81 14.96
CA GLU A 696 35.55 6.20 15.13
C GLU A 696 34.02 6.25 15.20
N ILE A 697 33.47 6.97 16.17
CA ILE A 697 32.04 6.93 16.49
C ILE A 697 31.43 8.31 16.28
N THR A 698 30.34 8.35 15.51
CA THR A 698 29.48 9.53 15.33
C THR A 698 28.28 9.42 16.27
N PHE A 699 27.88 10.54 16.87
CA PHE A 699 26.78 10.59 17.83
C PHE A 699 25.66 11.51 17.36
N GLU A 700 24.42 11.21 17.78
CA GLU A 700 23.33 12.16 17.73
C GLU A 700 23.57 13.29 18.76
N GLU A 701 23.40 14.54 18.32
CA GLU A 701 23.72 15.73 19.11
C GLU A 701 22.90 15.82 20.41
N SER A 702 21.62 15.49 20.37
CA SER A 702 20.69 15.66 21.49
C SER A 702 20.69 14.49 22.49
N THR A 703 20.95 13.27 22.01
CA THR A 703 20.77 12.03 22.79
C THR A 703 22.06 11.29 23.10
N ASN A 704 23.15 11.64 22.39
CA ASN A 704 24.41 10.91 22.37
C ASN A 704 24.26 9.42 22.01
N GLU A 705 23.21 9.06 21.25
CA GLU A 705 23.09 7.73 20.65
C GLU A 705 24.13 7.55 19.54
N ILE A 706 24.65 6.33 19.41
CA ILE A 706 25.61 5.99 18.35
C ILE A 706 24.89 6.01 17.00
N MET A 707 25.32 6.88 16.11
CA MET A 707 24.72 7.09 14.79
C MET A 707 25.58 6.51 13.66
N ALA A 708 26.90 6.46 13.82
CA ALA A 708 27.77 5.75 12.90
C ALA A 708 28.97 5.10 13.59
N LEU A 709 29.46 4.01 12.99
CA LEU A 709 30.69 3.32 13.34
C LEU A 709 31.57 3.28 12.10
N GLU A 710 32.79 3.80 12.17
CA GLU A 710 33.77 3.75 11.08
C GLU A 710 35.04 3.05 11.56
N HIS A 711 35.39 1.91 10.96
CA HIS A 711 36.55 1.15 11.40
C HIS A 711 37.83 1.92 11.05
N LYS A 712 38.75 2.03 12.01
CA LYS A 712 39.94 2.90 11.87
C LYS A 712 40.89 2.45 10.76
N SER A 713 41.02 1.15 10.53
CA SER A 713 41.88 0.58 9.47
C SER A 713 41.11 -0.05 8.30
N LEU A 714 40.25 -1.03 8.56
CA LEU A 714 39.45 -1.74 7.54
C LEU A 714 38.40 -0.84 6.85
N PRO A 715 38.01 -1.14 5.59
CA PRO A 715 36.97 -0.42 4.86
C PRO A 715 35.55 -0.83 5.31
N ILE A 716 35.30 -0.77 6.63
CA ILE A 716 34.04 -1.17 7.26
C ILE A 716 33.42 0.05 7.93
N CYS A 717 32.16 0.31 7.61
CA CYS A 717 31.38 1.35 8.26
C CYS A 717 29.95 0.89 8.52
N GLY A 718 29.22 1.59 9.38
CA GLY A 718 27.78 1.40 9.48
C GLY A 718 27.08 2.62 10.05
N VAL A 719 25.88 2.89 9.58
CA VAL A 719 25.04 4.02 9.97
C VAL A 719 23.70 3.53 10.55
N GLN A 720 23.26 4.12 11.66
CA GLN A 720 22.00 3.79 12.31
C GLN A 720 20.79 4.41 11.58
N PHE A 721 21.01 5.54 10.92
CA PHE A 721 20.03 6.24 10.10
C PHE A 721 19.95 5.67 8.67
N HIS A 722 18.98 6.17 7.90
CA HIS A 722 18.65 5.73 6.54
C HIS A 722 19.07 6.80 5.51
N PRO A 723 20.23 6.64 4.84
CA PRO A 723 20.72 7.62 3.86
C PRO A 723 19.82 7.74 2.62
N GLU A 724 19.02 6.73 2.31
CA GLU A 724 18.11 6.70 1.17
C GLU A 724 16.78 7.44 1.39
N SER A 725 16.45 7.77 2.64
CA SER A 725 15.20 8.41 3.03
C SER A 725 15.12 9.84 2.51
N VAL A 726 13.93 10.30 2.12
CA VAL A 726 13.71 11.68 1.66
C VAL A 726 14.08 12.75 2.70
N GLY A 727 14.10 12.41 3.99
CA GLY A 727 14.51 13.33 5.06
C GLY A 727 16.03 13.41 5.29
N SER A 728 16.83 12.61 4.57
CA SER A 728 18.28 12.53 4.69
C SER A 728 18.98 13.28 3.55
N LYS A 729 19.04 14.62 3.65
CA LYS A 729 19.49 15.51 2.55
C LYS A 729 20.85 15.12 1.96
N ASP A 730 21.82 14.82 2.82
CA ASP A 730 23.19 14.47 2.40
C ASP A 730 23.42 12.96 2.25
N GLY A 731 22.35 12.16 2.30
CA GLY A 731 22.44 10.71 2.31
C GLY A 731 23.01 10.10 1.03
N LEU A 732 22.71 10.66 -0.16
CA LEU A 732 23.35 10.22 -1.40
C LEU A 732 24.85 10.55 -1.43
N LYS A 733 25.26 11.68 -0.87
CA LYS A 733 26.69 12.02 -0.79
C LYS A 733 27.42 11.06 0.13
N LEU A 734 26.78 10.66 1.22
CA LEU A 734 27.31 9.65 2.14
C LEU A 734 27.46 8.27 1.46
N LEU A 735 26.46 7.85 0.68
CA LEU A 735 26.54 6.61 -0.11
C LEU A 735 27.65 6.69 -1.15
N ASP A 736 27.74 7.80 -1.91
CA ASP A 736 28.81 8.05 -2.88
C ASP A 736 30.20 7.94 -2.23
N ASN A 737 30.41 8.58 -1.07
CA ASN A 737 31.69 8.49 -0.35
C ASN A 737 32.06 7.05 0.05
N PHE A 738 31.09 6.24 0.46
CA PHE A 738 31.33 4.83 0.76
C PHE A 738 31.74 4.03 -0.49
N LEU A 739 31.12 4.32 -1.64
CA LEU A 739 31.43 3.65 -2.91
C LEU A 739 32.80 4.01 -3.49
N GLN A 740 33.48 5.01 -2.91
CA GLN A 740 34.89 5.33 -3.20
C GLN A 740 35.88 4.53 -2.34
N PHE A 741 35.43 3.69 -1.41
CA PHE A 741 36.33 2.86 -0.61
C PHE A 741 36.97 1.78 -1.50
N GLU A 742 38.28 1.62 -1.40
CA GLU A 742 39.00 0.55 -2.09
C GLU A 742 39.06 -0.72 -1.22
N ALA A 743 39.05 -1.89 -1.86
CA ALA A 743 39.32 -3.14 -1.18
C ALA A 743 40.79 -3.22 -0.76
N ASP A 744 41.08 -3.80 0.41
CA ASP A 744 42.47 -4.11 0.79
C ASP A 744 43.01 -5.17 -0.19
N ALA A 745 44.07 -4.82 -0.93
CA ALA A 745 44.67 -5.62 -2.00
C ALA A 745 45.43 -6.86 -1.50
#